data_AF-A0A6S6TKM5-F1
#
_entry.id   AF-A0A6S6TKM5-F1
#
_cell.length_a   1.000
_cell.length_b   1.000
_cell.length_c   1.000
_cell.angle_alpha   90.00
_cell.angle_beta   90.00
_cell.angle_gamma   90.00
#
_symmetry.space_group_name_H-M   'P 1'
#
loop_
_entity.id
_entity.type
_entity.pdbx_description
1 polymer ?
#
loop_
_entity_poly.entity_id
_entity_poly.type
_entity_poly.pdbx_seq_one_letter_code
_entity_poly.pdbx_strand_id
1 'polypeptide(L)'
;MTLDEKTTFTVRGTYLTSQTAFFIEDCKDVVYLSGTSTSRTFSCTPSYTAGRKNGLIKEKTGGNTLKSFSVDVTDNATLGFPETVIKTKTSTSLFVDAEHNPFTNTNQGLEGQCTWYAYGRILELVDGGHLAQHVADDFRAGLWTGTGRHAQYWPTKLGIEGEGFSTNTTVLPMEKRQKGLLAVWSSGVYGHVGIVEEVGPNKEWYILSDFNRGDAQNYKRVKYKFDSSATVSGTEDDKLLGVYPTFYELDVLTPTPNNNVVGIDISDANGDVDMNQVTTDSKHIEYVFVKATEGYPEGDDINYEVSKKFLQANFKTNMDNALSAGLKVAPYHFARPDYNPTLEGAEQEAIYFVKKIKSYYENNEMLAPMIDIEHPVNENVNNQDQIERWSKAELSAWILALSNKVEALLGVKPILYMNENFVDNEVDGSLSANTLWIAKYNNNDGEIGEYPSVGAWSKYGFWQYTSKGSVSGVAGDVDLNVFNGSVEALTQTLYQQVVVDSDADGIPDSIEVSLGLNPNSTDSDNDGILDLVELGDMYNPINTDGTDEIDALDDDSDNDDVSDKDEIANGLNPLDEQDAQGDADADGYSNLEEIQNGTNLNDASSYPQPEVVSKTIMITKGFGLYGMNSSMSLTELKEQIGEDNLLAINSATKTYQLAYVNEGLGFLNDFTALEPLSAVWINVAQDVSIDYEEVQYTQTKELSLEADKWYLINPPKAMSLVEIKNQVGENNIDTIQGLVKTYQQSYVNAGTGFLNDFTGFEEPNGYWIKLLNNDALLTFDFTE
;
A
#
# COMPACT_ATOMS: atom_id res chain seq x y z
N MET A 1 26.66 22.12 7.93
CA MET A 1 27.89 22.74 7.38
C MET A 1 27.53 23.41 6.08
N THR A 2 28.29 24.39 5.60
CA THR A 2 28.09 24.95 4.25
C THR A 2 29.15 24.41 3.29
N LEU A 3 28.76 24.12 2.05
CA LEU A 3 29.69 23.74 0.99
C LEU A 3 30.73 24.85 0.78
N ASP A 4 32.00 24.47 0.62
CA ASP A 4 33.17 25.34 0.46
C ASP A 4 33.48 26.29 1.64
N GLU A 5 32.79 26.18 2.78
CA GLU A 5 33.09 26.94 3.99
C GLU A 5 33.85 26.11 5.05
N LYS A 6 34.95 26.67 5.56
CA LYS A 6 35.75 26.02 6.61
C LYS A 6 34.99 25.98 7.93
N THR A 7 34.68 24.78 8.39
CA THR A 7 33.92 24.54 9.62
C THR A 7 34.80 23.89 10.69
N THR A 8 34.56 24.22 11.96
CA THR A 8 35.31 23.68 13.11
C THR A 8 34.43 22.78 13.97
N PHE A 9 34.95 21.63 14.39
CA PHE A 9 34.29 20.61 15.20
C PHE A 9 35.04 20.37 16.50
N THR A 10 34.31 20.13 17.59
CA THR A 10 34.89 19.71 18.86
C THR A 10 34.36 18.34 19.26
N VAL A 11 35.26 17.35 19.33
CA VAL A 11 35.01 15.99 19.82
C VAL A 11 35.24 15.96 21.34
N ARG A 12 34.25 15.52 22.11
CA ARG A 12 34.37 15.34 23.58
C ARG A 12 34.33 13.86 23.95
N GLY A 13 35.14 13.46 24.93
CA GLY A 13 35.24 12.07 25.38
C GLY A 13 35.98 11.92 26.70
N THR A 14 36.16 10.70 27.20
CA THR A 14 36.82 10.42 28.49
C THR A 14 38.31 10.13 28.36
N TYR A 15 38.80 9.69 27.19
CA TYR A 15 40.21 9.35 26.96
C TYR A 15 40.67 9.58 25.50
N LEU A 16 40.71 10.84 25.07
CA LEU A 16 41.14 11.24 23.72
C LEU A 16 42.66 11.47 23.65
N THR A 17 43.36 10.68 22.84
CA THR A 17 44.83 10.78 22.69
C THR A 17 45.22 11.77 21.59
N SER A 18 46.46 12.26 21.58
CA SER A 18 46.94 13.18 20.52
C SER A 18 46.89 12.59 19.11
N GLN A 19 46.65 11.29 18.99
CA GLN A 19 46.52 10.59 17.72
C GLN A 19 45.07 10.49 17.23
N THR A 20 44.06 10.82 18.06
CA THR A 20 42.63 10.72 17.69
C THR A 20 42.37 11.41 16.36
N ALA A 21 41.80 10.66 15.42
CA ALA A 21 41.55 11.12 14.06
C ALA A 21 40.07 11.43 13.85
N PHE A 22 39.82 12.39 12.97
CA PHE A 22 38.51 12.88 12.59
C PHE A 22 38.38 12.83 11.07
N PHE A 23 37.22 12.46 10.56
CA PHE A 23 36.95 12.37 9.13
C PHE A 23 35.49 12.70 8.87
N ILE A 24 35.24 13.43 7.77
CA ILE A 24 33.92 13.63 7.17
C ILE A 24 34.08 13.38 5.67
N GLU A 25 33.17 12.58 5.10
CA GLU A 25 33.08 12.32 3.67
C GLU A 25 33.04 13.62 2.87
N ASP A 26 33.78 13.66 1.76
CA ASP A 26 33.93 14.84 0.88
C ASP A 26 34.50 16.12 1.55
N CYS A 27 35.00 16.03 2.79
CA CYS A 27 35.64 17.16 3.46
C CYS A 27 37.15 17.22 3.16
N LYS A 28 37.61 18.33 2.58
CA LYS A 28 39.03 18.64 2.39
C LYS A 28 39.63 19.24 3.66
N ASP A 29 40.95 19.18 3.73
CA ASP A 29 41.77 19.91 4.71
C ASP A 29 41.35 19.66 6.16
N VAL A 30 41.15 18.39 6.52
CA VAL A 30 40.91 18.01 7.92
C VAL A 30 42.18 18.27 8.73
N VAL A 31 42.12 19.27 9.61
CA VAL A 31 43.26 19.73 10.43
C VAL A 31 42.90 19.63 11.91
N TYR A 32 43.77 19.00 12.71
CA TYR A 32 43.71 19.09 14.17
C TYR A 32 44.17 20.48 14.63
N LEU A 33 43.34 21.15 15.42
CA LEU A 33 43.62 22.51 15.92
C LEU A 33 44.21 22.48 17.34
N SER A 34 43.52 21.86 18.30
CA SER A 34 43.91 21.86 19.72
C SER A 34 43.12 20.84 20.54
N GLY A 35 43.54 20.51 21.76
CA GLY A 35 42.75 19.61 22.63
C GLY A 35 43.44 19.13 23.91
N THR A 36 42.64 18.56 24.80
CA THR A 36 42.99 17.89 26.06
C THR A 36 42.72 16.38 25.96
N SER A 37 42.89 15.64 27.07
CA SER A 37 42.47 14.23 27.15
C SER A 37 40.95 14.03 27.10
N THR A 38 40.16 15.10 27.19
CA THR A 38 38.69 15.02 27.21
C THR A 38 38.00 15.81 26.10
N SER A 39 38.73 16.59 25.31
CA SER A 39 38.20 17.40 24.23
C SER A 39 39.23 17.61 23.12
N ARG A 40 38.86 17.50 21.85
CA ARG A 40 39.72 17.80 20.70
C ARG A 40 38.97 18.55 19.62
N THR A 41 39.62 19.56 19.06
CA THR A 41 39.07 20.40 18.01
C THR A 41 39.75 20.12 16.68
N PHE A 42 38.94 19.98 15.63
CA PHE A 42 39.36 19.76 14.25
C PHE A 42 38.66 20.80 13.36
N SER A 43 39.23 21.13 12.21
CA SER A 43 38.51 21.87 11.16
C SER A 43 38.55 21.11 9.85
N CYS A 44 37.51 21.25 9.03
CA CYS A 44 37.55 20.80 7.64
C CYS A 44 36.64 21.67 6.77
N THR A 45 36.84 21.63 5.45
CA THR A 45 36.01 22.35 4.48
C THR A 45 35.30 21.34 3.58
N PRO A 46 33.96 21.22 3.63
CA PRO A 46 33.21 20.36 2.72
C PRO A 46 33.49 20.80 1.29
N SER A 47 33.74 19.84 0.43
CA SER A 47 33.96 20.10 -0.99
C SER A 47 33.12 19.12 -1.80
N TYR A 48 32.86 19.43 -3.07
CA TYR A 48 32.18 18.55 -4.04
C TYR A 48 30.65 18.52 -4.00
N THR A 49 30.00 18.00 -2.95
CA THR A 49 28.52 17.81 -2.97
C THR A 49 27.86 18.16 -1.65
N ALA A 50 26.71 18.83 -1.74
CA ALA A 50 25.78 19.06 -0.63
C ALA A 50 25.01 17.76 -0.28
N GLY A 51 24.31 17.75 0.85
CA GLY A 51 23.57 16.60 1.38
C GLY A 51 24.24 15.98 2.60
N ARG A 52 23.66 14.87 3.08
CA ARG A 52 24.11 14.18 4.28
C ARG A 52 25.45 13.48 4.05
N LYS A 53 26.45 13.78 4.89
CA LYS A 53 27.80 13.21 4.84
C LYS A 53 28.11 12.36 6.04
N ASN A 54 28.76 11.22 5.81
CA ASN A 54 29.16 10.33 6.89
C ASN A 54 30.47 10.81 7.54
N GLY A 55 30.49 10.80 8.87
CA GLY A 55 31.61 11.20 9.69
C GLY A 55 32.10 10.07 10.59
N LEU A 56 33.42 10.04 10.84
CA LEU A 56 34.06 9.06 11.71
C LEU A 56 35.03 9.72 12.69
N ILE A 57 34.98 9.26 13.93
CA ILE A 57 36.01 9.50 14.95
C ILE A 57 36.74 8.18 15.17
N LYS A 58 38.07 8.20 15.09
CA LYS A 58 38.92 7.01 15.22
C LYS A 58 39.99 7.22 16.28
N GLU A 59 40.49 6.13 16.86
CA GLU A 59 41.60 6.15 17.82
C GLU A 59 42.85 6.82 17.25
N LYS A 60 43.10 6.56 15.97
CA LYS A 60 44.15 7.14 15.13
C LYS A 60 43.79 7.01 13.67
N THR A 61 44.53 7.69 12.78
CA THR A 61 44.36 7.51 11.33
C THR A 61 44.55 6.03 10.96
N GLY A 62 43.53 5.43 10.32
CA GLY A 62 43.51 4.00 10.00
C GLY A 62 43.27 3.05 11.18
N GLY A 63 43.03 3.57 12.39
CA GLY A 63 42.68 2.77 13.58
C GLY A 63 41.18 2.47 13.68
N ASN A 64 40.79 1.86 14.81
CA ASN A 64 39.40 1.48 15.07
C ASN A 64 38.49 2.70 15.17
N THR A 65 37.26 2.55 14.69
CA THR A 65 36.20 3.55 14.82
C THR A 65 35.73 3.60 16.26
N LEU A 66 35.86 4.77 16.88
CA LEU A 66 35.34 5.06 18.21
C LEU A 66 33.88 5.50 18.15
N LYS A 67 33.51 6.27 17.12
CA LYS A 67 32.15 6.76 16.91
C LYS A 67 31.93 7.11 15.43
N SER A 68 30.77 6.73 14.89
CA SER A 68 30.24 7.25 13.62
C SER A 68 29.22 8.35 13.89
N PHE A 69 29.12 9.30 12.97
CA PHE A 69 28.14 10.38 12.99
C PHE A 69 27.78 10.79 11.56
N SER A 70 26.80 11.65 11.39
CA SER A 70 26.50 12.29 10.11
C SER A 70 26.38 13.80 10.27
N VAL A 71 26.66 14.54 9.21
CA VAL A 71 26.49 16.00 9.14
C VAL A 71 25.83 16.37 7.82
N ASP A 72 24.90 17.30 7.86
CA ASP A 72 24.29 17.82 6.64
C ASP A 72 25.13 18.99 6.11
N VAL A 73 25.47 18.93 4.82
CA VAL A 73 26.16 20.01 4.09
C VAL A 73 25.12 20.72 3.22
N THR A 74 24.91 22.01 3.45
CA THR A 74 24.02 22.88 2.68
C THR A 74 24.83 23.71 1.68
N ASP A 75 24.25 24.03 0.53
CA ASP A 75 24.83 24.98 -0.43
C ASP A 75 24.17 26.35 -0.23
N ASN A 76 24.96 27.40 0.02
CA ASN A 76 24.47 28.77 0.19
C ASN A 76 23.97 29.41 -1.13
N ALA A 77 24.01 28.72 -2.27
CA ALA A 77 23.35 29.15 -3.52
C ALA A 77 21.81 29.01 -3.52
N THR A 78 21.19 28.73 -2.37
CA THR A 78 19.76 28.33 -2.25
C THR A 78 18.78 29.47 -1.91
N LEU A 79 18.88 30.61 -2.59
CA LEU A 79 17.65 31.21 -3.18
C LEU A 79 17.40 30.55 -4.54
N GLY A 80 17.50 29.23 -4.58
CA GLY A 80 17.81 28.47 -5.78
C GLY A 80 16.63 28.41 -6.74
N PHE A 81 16.67 29.23 -7.78
CA PHE A 81 15.99 28.95 -9.04
C PHE A 81 16.26 27.47 -9.43
N PRO A 82 15.24 26.67 -9.78
CA PRO A 82 15.36 25.23 -9.99
C PRO A 82 16.31 24.91 -11.16
N GLU A 83 17.03 23.77 -11.09
CA GLU A 83 17.87 23.32 -12.21
C GLU A 83 17.04 23.08 -13.47
N THR A 84 17.45 23.72 -14.57
CA THR A 84 16.68 23.76 -15.82
C THR A 84 16.90 22.50 -16.65
N VAL A 85 15.83 21.73 -16.90
CA VAL A 85 15.80 20.65 -17.91
C VAL A 85 14.81 21.01 -19.01
N ILE A 86 15.18 21.93 -19.92
CA ILE A 86 14.46 22.13 -21.19
C ILE A 86 15.10 21.18 -22.22
N LYS A 87 14.61 19.95 -22.30
CA LYS A 87 15.11 18.92 -23.23
C LYS A 87 14.52 19.01 -24.63
N THR A 88 13.42 19.73 -24.84
CA THR A 88 12.75 19.88 -26.13
C THR A 88 12.07 21.25 -26.22
N LYS A 89 11.83 21.73 -27.45
CA LYS A 89 11.23 23.04 -27.80
C LYS A 89 9.77 23.19 -27.31
N THR A 90 9.52 23.05 -26.02
CA THR A 90 8.20 23.10 -25.38
C THR A 90 8.38 23.54 -23.94
N SER A 91 7.76 24.64 -23.54
CA SER A 91 7.54 24.93 -22.11
C SER A 91 6.33 24.11 -21.66
N THR A 92 6.40 23.52 -20.46
CA THR A 92 5.30 22.78 -19.83
C THR A 92 4.42 23.66 -18.95
N SER A 93 4.72 24.96 -18.86
CA SER A 93 3.94 25.92 -18.08
C SER A 93 2.50 25.99 -18.58
N LEU A 94 1.53 25.95 -17.66
CA LEU A 94 0.09 26.04 -17.96
C LEU A 94 -0.30 27.39 -18.59
N PHE A 95 0.56 28.41 -18.48
CA PHE A 95 0.40 29.72 -19.12
C PHE A 95 0.71 29.71 -20.62
N VAL A 96 1.15 28.58 -21.16
CA VAL A 96 1.62 28.42 -22.54
C VAL A 96 0.64 27.53 -23.30
N ASP A 97 -0.54 28.07 -23.65
CA ASP A 97 -1.46 27.34 -24.53
C ASP A 97 -0.86 27.13 -25.93
N ALA A 98 -1.47 26.24 -26.73
CA ALA A 98 -0.97 25.89 -28.06
C ALA A 98 -0.90 27.08 -29.04
N GLU A 99 -1.63 28.17 -28.79
CA GLU A 99 -1.68 29.36 -29.63
C GLU A 99 -0.60 30.39 -29.22
N HIS A 100 -0.23 30.40 -27.93
CA HIS A 100 0.74 31.29 -27.32
C HIS A 100 2.08 30.60 -27.02
N ASN A 101 2.23 29.32 -27.36
CA ASN A 101 3.49 28.60 -27.25
C ASN A 101 4.51 29.14 -28.26
N PRO A 102 5.56 29.82 -27.79
CA PRO A 102 6.52 30.50 -28.65
C PRO A 102 7.32 29.54 -29.54
N PHE A 103 7.26 28.24 -29.24
CA PHE A 103 8.00 27.19 -29.92
C PHE A 103 7.13 26.33 -30.87
N THR A 104 5.81 26.53 -30.92
CA THR A 104 4.90 25.74 -31.78
C THR A 104 4.57 26.41 -33.12
N ASN A 105 4.76 27.73 -33.23
CA ASN A 105 4.33 28.48 -34.40
C ASN A 105 5.42 28.49 -35.49
N THR A 106 5.37 27.51 -36.40
CA THR A 106 6.39 27.24 -37.44
C THR A 106 6.50 28.30 -38.55
N ASN A 107 5.64 29.32 -38.56
CA ASN A 107 5.55 30.31 -39.65
C ASN A 107 5.93 31.75 -39.28
N GLN A 108 6.34 32.04 -38.04
CA GLN A 108 6.88 33.37 -37.70
C GLN A 108 8.39 33.36 -37.89
N GLY A 109 8.92 34.24 -38.77
CA GLY A 109 10.36 34.43 -38.93
C GLY A 109 11.00 34.70 -37.57
N LEU A 110 11.90 33.81 -37.14
CA LEU A 110 12.45 33.75 -35.78
C LEU A 110 13.49 34.85 -35.49
N GLU A 111 13.18 36.11 -35.77
CA GLU A 111 13.91 37.24 -35.21
C GLU A 111 13.62 37.32 -33.69
N GLY A 112 14.65 37.20 -32.84
CA GLY A 112 14.52 37.29 -31.37
C GLY A 112 14.56 35.97 -30.58
N GLN A 113 15.13 34.87 -31.07
CA GLN A 113 15.10 33.55 -30.37
C GLN A 113 15.48 33.57 -28.87
N CYS A 114 16.39 34.45 -28.46
CA CYS A 114 16.77 34.61 -27.05
C CYS A 114 15.67 35.27 -26.18
N THR A 115 14.87 36.19 -26.71
CA THR A 115 13.77 36.84 -25.98
C THR A 115 12.63 35.86 -25.71
N TRP A 116 12.33 35.00 -26.68
CA TRP A 116 11.34 33.92 -26.54
C TRP A 116 11.76 32.86 -25.52
N TYR A 117 13.05 32.50 -25.50
CA TYR A 117 13.61 31.60 -24.51
C TYR A 117 13.54 32.19 -23.10
N ALA A 118 14.03 33.42 -22.92
CA ALA A 118 13.98 34.11 -21.64
C ALA A 118 12.53 34.27 -21.13
N TYR A 119 11.57 34.55 -22.03
CA TYR A 119 10.16 34.61 -21.68
C TYR A 119 9.60 33.28 -21.18
N GLY A 120 9.83 32.18 -21.91
CA GLY A 120 9.40 30.85 -21.46
C GLY A 120 9.97 30.47 -20.09
N ARG A 121 11.24 30.83 -19.84
CA ARG A 121 11.89 30.60 -18.55
C ARG A 121 11.27 31.44 -17.43
N ILE A 122 10.94 32.71 -17.70
CA ILE A 122 10.25 33.57 -16.73
C ILE A 122 8.89 32.98 -16.36
N LEU A 123 8.12 32.47 -17.33
CA LEU A 123 6.83 31.83 -17.06
C LEU A 123 6.97 30.59 -16.15
N GLU A 124 7.94 29.73 -16.41
CA GLU A 124 8.24 28.56 -15.55
C GLU A 124 8.62 28.97 -14.12
N LEU A 125 9.34 30.08 -13.97
CA LEU A 125 9.77 30.58 -12.67
C LEU A 125 8.63 31.27 -11.91
N VAL A 126 7.71 31.91 -12.61
CA VAL A 126 6.45 32.42 -12.02
C VAL A 126 5.55 31.26 -11.59
N ASP A 127 5.35 30.27 -12.46
CA ASP A 127 4.57 29.04 -12.17
C ASP A 127 5.15 28.25 -10.99
N GLY A 128 6.48 28.20 -10.88
CA GLY A 128 7.18 27.58 -9.75
C GLY A 128 7.22 28.44 -8.47
N GLY A 129 6.58 29.61 -8.44
CA GLY A 129 6.56 30.49 -7.26
C GLY A 129 7.91 31.15 -6.93
N HIS A 130 8.81 31.28 -7.90
CA HIS A 130 10.11 31.91 -7.74
C HIS A 130 10.11 33.40 -8.14
N LEU A 131 9.18 33.81 -9.00
CA LEU A 131 9.00 35.21 -9.46
C LEU A 131 7.53 35.63 -9.30
N ALA A 132 7.30 36.93 -9.14
CA ALA A 132 5.96 37.48 -8.98
C ALA A 132 5.13 37.39 -10.28
N GLN A 133 3.82 37.17 -10.15
CA GLN A 133 2.92 36.97 -11.28
C GLN A 133 2.92 38.15 -12.27
N HIS A 134 3.05 39.39 -11.80
CA HIS A 134 3.08 40.57 -12.67
C HIS A 134 4.29 40.56 -13.62
N VAL A 135 5.39 39.89 -13.25
CA VAL A 135 6.56 39.72 -14.14
C VAL A 135 6.17 38.94 -15.39
N ALA A 136 5.34 37.90 -15.29
CA ALA A 136 4.83 37.18 -16.46
C ALA A 136 3.90 38.07 -17.31
N ASP A 137 3.02 38.84 -16.66
CA ASP A 137 2.02 39.68 -17.32
C ASP A 137 2.66 40.84 -18.10
N ASP A 138 3.65 41.51 -17.52
CA ASP A 138 4.39 42.61 -18.15
C ASP A 138 5.14 42.12 -19.38
N PHE A 139 5.83 40.99 -19.25
CA PHE A 139 6.53 40.38 -20.37
C PHE A 139 5.57 39.95 -21.48
N ARG A 140 4.45 39.30 -21.12
CA ARG A 140 3.40 38.90 -22.07
C ARG A 140 2.83 40.10 -22.83
N ALA A 141 2.49 41.16 -22.12
CA ALA A 141 1.98 42.40 -22.70
C ALA A 141 2.98 43.02 -23.67
N GLY A 142 4.24 43.19 -23.25
CA GLY A 142 5.28 43.79 -24.09
C GLY A 142 5.59 42.97 -25.34
N LEU A 143 5.56 41.63 -25.23
CA LEU A 143 5.85 40.70 -26.31
C LEU A 143 4.74 40.66 -27.38
N TRP A 144 3.46 40.57 -26.99
CA TRP A 144 2.34 40.43 -27.95
C TRP A 144 1.72 41.75 -28.41
N THR A 145 1.78 42.80 -27.60
CA THR A 145 1.11 44.07 -27.92
C THR A 145 2.08 45.19 -28.32
N GLY A 146 3.39 44.96 -28.27
CA GLY A 146 4.40 46.00 -28.48
C GLY A 146 5.73 45.51 -29.06
N THR A 147 6.80 46.25 -28.76
CA THR A 147 8.16 46.01 -29.29
C THR A 147 8.96 44.99 -28.47
N GLY A 148 8.35 44.32 -27.49
CA GLY A 148 8.99 43.35 -26.59
C GLY A 148 9.53 42.10 -27.28
N ARG A 149 9.33 41.93 -28.59
CA ARG A 149 10.04 40.91 -29.38
C ARG A 149 11.55 41.19 -29.47
N HIS A 150 11.99 42.43 -29.26
CA HIS A 150 13.39 42.82 -29.32
C HIS A 150 13.91 43.20 -27.92
N ALA A 151 14.96 42.52 -27.47
CA ALA A 151 15.56 42.71 -26.15
C ALA A 151 16.04 44.15 -25.89
N GLN A 152 16.38 44.90 -26.94
CA GLN A 152 16.81 46.31 -26.79
C GLN A 152 15.75 47.20 -26.12
N TYR A 153 14.47 46.83 -26.18
CA TYR A 153 13.38 47.63 -25.60
C TYR A 153 12.99 47.17 -24.20
N TRP A 154 13.44 46.00 -23.75
CA TRP A 154 13.07 45.42 -22.45
C TRP A 154 13.34 46.38 -21.27
N PRO A 155 14.49 47.07 -21.20
CA PRO A 155 14.76 48.01 -20.10
C PRO A 155 13.80 49.20 -20.02
N THR A 156 13.14 49.57 -21.12
CA THR A 156 12.30 50.79 -21.19
C THR A 156 10.81 50.51 -21.33
N LYS A 157 10.42 49.25 -21.54
CA LYS A 157 9.05 48.85 -21.90
C LYS A 157 8.44 47.81 -20.97
N LEU A 158 9.23 47.10 -20.18
CA LEU A 158 8.77 45.99 -19.32
C LEU A 158 8.77 46.32 -17.84
N GLY A 159 8.82 47.60 -17.45
CA GLY A 159 8.68 47.99 -16.03
C GLY A 159 9.73 47.39 -15.08
N ILE A 160 10.88 46.95 -15.60
CA ILE A 160 12.01 46.49 -14.79
C ILE A 160 12.65 47.72 -14.12
N GLU A 161 11.96 48.30 -13.13
CA GLU A 161 12.26 49.59 -12.48
C GLU A 161 13.44 49.52 -11.49
N GLY A 162 14.30 48.53 -11.61
CA GLY A 162 15.54 48.41 -10.82
C GLY A 162 16.74 49.15 -11.43
N GLU A 163 17.73 49.50 -10.58
CA GLU A 163 19.04 49.96 -11.05
C GLU A 163 19.70 48.86 -11.90
N GLY A 164 19.74 49.02 -13.21
CA GLY A 164 20.48 48.11 -14.09
C GLY A 164 21.98 48.20 -13.81
N PHE A 165 22.62 47.06 -13.52
CA PHE A 165 24.05 47.01 -13.21
C PHE A 165 24.86 46.69 -14.47
N SER A 166 25.51 47.71 -15.01
CA SER A 166 26.30 47.57 -16.24
C SER A 166 27.75 47.21 -15.95
N THR A 167 28.19 46.04 -16.45
CA THR A 167 29.57 45.57 -16.24
C THR A 167 30.61 46.27 -17.10
N ASN A 168 30.20 47.16 -18.02
CA ASN A 168 31.13 47.96 -18.84
C ASN A 168 31.83 49.10 -18.06
N THR A 169 31.32 49.50 -16.89
CA THR A 169 31.84 50.64 -16.11
C THR A 169 32.09 50.31 -14.64
N THR A 170 31.42 49.31 -14.07
CA THR A 170 31.56 48.92 -12.67
C THR A 170 31.26 47.43 -12.53
N VAL A 171 32.01 46.73 -11.69
CA VAL A 171 31.76 45.29 -11.45
C VAL A 171 30.42 45.15 -10.72
N LEU A 172 29.57 44.20 -11.15
CA LEU A 172 28.34 43.87 -10.42
C LEU A 172 28.70 43.53 -8.95
N PRO A 173 28.10 44.16 -7.93
CA PRO A 173 28.45 43.86 -6.54
C PRO A 173 28.26 42.38 -6.20
N MET A 174 29.17 41.80 -5.41
CA MET A 174 29.23 40.35 -5.17
C MET A 174 27.96 39.81 -4.50
N GLU A 175 27.32 40.63 -3.67
CA GLU A 175 26.05 40.39 -3.03
C GLU A 175 24.88 40.28 -4.02
N LYS A 176 24.94 40.98 -5.16
CA LYS A 176 23.91 40.94 -6.22
C LYS A 176 24.12 39.83 -7.24
N ARG A 177 25.27 39.15 -7.23
CA ARG A 177 25.58 38.04 -8.16
C ARG A 177 24.86 36.77 -7.72
N GLN A 178 23.75 36.46 -8.38
CA GLN A 178 22.90 35.31 -8.08
C GLN A 178 22.28 34.69 -9.35
N LYS A 179 21.72 33.49 -9.21
CA LYS A 179 20.89 32.86 -10.25
C LYS A 179 19.62 33.69 -10.48
N GLY A 180 19.02 33.61 -11.66
CA GLY A 180 17.79 34.31 -12.02
C GLY A 180 17.94 35.77 -12.46
N LEU A 181 19.18 36.30 -12.46
CA LEU A 181 19.45 37.61 -13.05
C LEU A 181 19.17 37.61 -14.55
N LEU A 182 18.57 38.70 -15.03
CA LEU A 182 18.36 38.94 -16.45
C LEU A 182 19.55 39.73 -17.02
N ALA A 183 20.31 39.14 -17.93
CA ALA A 183 21.43 39.81 -18.61
C ALA A 183 20.97 40.34 -19.96
N VAL A 184 20.95 41.67 -20.15
CA VAL A 184 20.45 42.32 -21.37
C VAL A 184 21.56 43.10 -22.08
N TRP A 185 21.77 42.79 -23.36
CA TRP A 185 22.58 43.56 -24.30
C TRP A 185 21.67 44.40 -25.18
N SER A 186 21.51 45.68 -24.87
CA SER A 186 20.59 46.55 -25.60
C SER A 186 21.13 47.08 -26.93
N SER A 187 22.39 46.80 -27.28
CA SER A 187 23.03 47.30 -28.49
C SER A 187 22.65 46.52 -29.76
N GLY A 188 22.46 47.22 -30.87
CA GLY A 188 22.14 46.65 -32.18
C GLY A 188 20.64 46.60 -32.46
N VAL A 189 20.24 46.32 -33.70
CA VAL A 189 18.86 46.51 -34.20
C VAL A 189 17.78 45.73 -33.41
N TYR A 190 18.15 44.66 -32.68
CA TYR A 190 17.22 43.84 -31.90
C TYR A 190 17.64 43.58 -30.44
N GLY A 191 18.86 43.95 -30.04
CA GLY A 191 19.46 43.54 -28.76
C GLY A 191 19.62 42.03 -28.58
N HIS A 192 20.07 41.61 -27.39
CA HIS A 192 20.16 40.21 -26.96
C HIS A 192 19.86 40.08 -25.46
N VAL A 193 19.39 38.92 -25.00
CA VAL A 193 19.09 38.65 -23.60
C VAL A 193 19.38 37.21 -23.20
N GLY A 194 19.71 36.97 -21.93
CA GLY A 194 19.73 35.64 -21.35
C GLY A 194 19.42 35.65 -19.85
N ILE A 195 19.23 34.45 -19.30
CA ILE A 195 19.01 34.23 -17.87
C ILE A 195 20.27 33.61 -17.26
N VAL A 196 20.70 34.13 -16.13
CA VAL A 196 21.81 33.57 -15.33
C VAL A 196 21.30 32.31 -14.63
N GLU A 197 21.73 31.14 -15.12
CA GLU A 197 21.31 29.83 -14.59
C GLU A 197 22.27 29.32 -13.50
N GLU A 198 23.51 29.75 -13.55
CA GLU A 198 24.54 29.34 -12.60
C GLU A 198 25.42 30.51 -12.24
N VAL A 199 25.83 30.56 -10.97
CA VAL A 199 26.87 31.46 -10.51
C VAL A 199 27.95 30.60 -9.89
N GLY A 200 29.19 30.87 -10.26
CA GLY A 200 30.33 30.16 -9.71
C GLY A 200 30.40 30.26 -8.19
N PRO A 201 30.98 29.26 -7.51
CA PRO A 201 31.07 29.25 -6.04
C PRO A 201 31.74 30.51 -5.46
N ASN A 202 32.70 31.09 -6.21
CA ASN A 202 33.39 32.32 -5.83
C ASN A 202 32.70 33.61 -6.32
N LYS A 203 31.53 33.49 -6.95
CA LYS A 203 30.77 34.55 -7.62
C LYS A 203 31.60 35.38 -8.61
N GLU A 204 32.69 34.85 -9.15
CA GLU A 204 33.50 35.56 -10.17
C GLU A 204 32.98 35.31 -11.58
N TRP A 205 32.19 34.26 -11.76
CA TRP A 205 31.64 33.85 -13.04
C TRP A 205 30.18 33.44 -12.93
N TYR A 206 29.49 33.44 -14.06
CA TYR A 206 28.15 32.91 -14.25
C TYR A 206 28.06 32.06 -15.50
N ILE A 207 27.07 31.19 -15.57
CA ILE A 207 26.64 30.56 -16.82
C ILE A 207 25.32 31.16 -17.23
N LEU A 208 25.30 31.67 -18.45
CA LEU A 208 24.11 32.12 -19.12
C LEU A 208 23.63 31.01 -20.07
N SER A 209 22.33 30.85 -20.16
CA SER A 209 21.71 30.12 -21.26
C SER A 209 21.26 31.12 -22.34
N ASP A 210 21.81 31.00 -23.56
CA ASP A 210 21.42 31.85 -24.69
C ASP A 210 21.12 31.10 -26.00
N PHE A 211 20.46 31.81 -26.92
CA PHE A 211 20.24 31.40 -28.32
C PHE A 211 20.96 32.38 -29.25
N ASN A 212 22.15 31.99 -29.71
CA ASN A 212 23.00 32.82 -30.53
C ASN A 212 22.46 33.01 -31.97
N ARG A 213 22.65 34.20 -32.55
CA ARG A 213 22.10 34.56 -33.87
C ARG A 213 22.90 33.90 -34.99
N GLY A 214 22.34 32.87 -35.63
CA GLY A 214 22.80 32.39 -36.93
C GLY A 214 23.29 30.94 -36.99
N ASP A 215 23.27 30.20 -35.88
CA ASP A 215 23.47 28.75 -35.91
C ASP A 215 22.12 28.08 -35.69
N ALA A 216 21.71 27.25 -36.63
CA ALA A 216 20.40 26.61 -36.58
C ALA A 216 20.33 25.70 -35.33
N GLN A 217 19.46 26.08 -34.39
CA GLN A 217 18.74 25.19 -33.46
C GLN A 217 19.46 24.62 -32.23
N ASN A 218 20.68 25.04 -31.87
CA ASN A 218 21.37 24.46 -30.71
C ASN A 218 21.63 25.45 -29.57
N TYR A 219 21.04 25.14 -28.42
CA TYR A 219 21.28 25.71 -27.09
C TYR A 219 22.77 25.67 -26.72
N LYS A 220 23.29 26.75 -26.12
CA LYS A 220 24.64 26.76 -25.54
C LYS A 220 24.63 27.36 -24.13
N ARG A 221 25.25 26.63 -23.20
CA ARG A 221 25.65 27.13 -21.89
C ARG A 221 27.04 27.72 -22.04
N VAL A 222 27.16 29.01 -21.81
CA VAL A 222 28.44 29.72 -21.94
C VAL A 222 28.77 30.36 -20.60
N LYS A 223 30.05 30.28 -20.23
CA LYS A 223 30.55 30.75 -18.94
C LYS A 223 31.17 32.12 -19.12
N TYR A 224 30.69 33.08 -18.34
CA TYR A 224 31.10 34.49 -18.38
C TYR A 224 31.58 34.93 -17.02
N LYS A 225 32.37 36.00 -16.94
CA LYS A 225 32.74 36.69 -15.71
C LYS A 225 31.82 37.87 -15.43
N PHE A 226 31.70 38.21 -14.15
CA PHE A 226 30.94 39.39 -13.70
C PHE A 226 31.73 40.72 -13.76
N ASP A 227 33.00 40.71 -14.16
CA ASP A 227 33.88 41.89 -14.24
C ASP A 227 34.48 42.09 -15.64
N SER A 228 34.87 43.33 -15.99
CA SER A 228 35.44 43.67 -17.30
C SER A 228 36.97 43.70 -17.35
N SER A 229 37.66 43.13 -16.35
CA SER A 229 39.12 43.25 -16.20
C SER A 229 39.86 42.12 -16.94
N ALA A 230 40.73 42.50 -17.87
CA ALA A 230 41.19 41.65 -18.96
C ALA A 230 42.12 40.48 -18.58
N THR A 231 41.98 39.40 -19.37
CA THR A 231 42.95 38.32 -19.71
C THR A 231 43.39 37.36 -18.62
N VAL A 232 42.63 36.27 -18.45
CA VAL A 232 43.26 34.95 -18.23
C VAL A 232 43.40 34.32 -19.61
N SER A 233 44.62 34.11 -20.07
CA SER A 233 44.90 33.45 -21.36
C SER A 233 44.26 32.06 -21.36
N GLY A 234 43.20 31.85 -22.14
CA GLY A 234 42.57 30.53 -22.22
C GLY A 234 41.23 30.52 -22.94
N THR A 235 40.21 31.23 -22.43
CA THR A 235 38.84 31.17 -22.95
C THR A 235 38.00 32.35 -22.45
N GLU A 236 37.34 33.01 -23.40
CA GLU A 236 36.10 33.81 -23.30
C GLU A 236 36.18 35.24 -22.71
N ASP A 237 36.00 36.22 -23.61
CA ASP A 237 35.71 37.64 -23.35
C ASP A 237 34.22 37.78 -22.94
N ASP A 238 33.88 38.58 -21.92
CA ASP A 238 32.49 38.79 -21.42
C ASP A 238 31.56 39.56 -22.37
N LYS A 239 31.92 39.63 -23.65
CA LYS A 239 31.24 40.40 -24.68
C LYS A 239 30.44 39.48 -25.56
N LEU A 240 29.15 39.75 -25.62
CA LEU A 240 28.31 39.27 -26.71
C LEU A 240 28.18 40.40 -27.74
N LEU A 241 28.48 40.12 -29.01
CA LEU A 241 28.46 41.13 -30.09
C LEU A 241 29.31 42.39 -29.82
N GLY A 242 30.37 42.27 -29.02
CA GLY A 242 31.28 43.37 -28.69
C GLY A 242 30.79 44.30 -27.59
N VAL A 243 29.70 43.96 -26.89
CA VAL A 243 29.09 44.78 -25.83
C VAL A 243 28.92 43.95 -24.55
N TYR A 244 28.96 44.61 -23.39
CA TYR A 244 28.73 44.01 -22.08
C TYR A 244 27.23 44.01 -21.73
N PRO A 245 26.74 43.01 -20.99
CA PRO A 245 25.35 43.01 -20.53
C PRO A 245 25.14 44.06 -19.44
N THR A 246 23.90 44.51 -19.32
CA THR A 246 23.38 45.11 -18.09
C THR A 246 22.53 44.06 -17.38
N PHE A 247 22.80 43.84 -16.08
CA PHE A 247 22.05 42.90 -15.27
C PHE A 247 20.87 43.60 -14.61
N TYR A 248 19.72 42.93 -14.65
CA TYR A 248 18.51 43.35 -13.98
C TYR A 248 18.03 42.27 -13.03
N GLU A 249 17.65 42.69 -11.83
CA GLU A 249 16.89 41.86 -10.90
C GLU A 249 15.43 41.85 -11.36
N LEU A 250 14.80 40.68 -11.31
CA LEU A 250 13.36 40.53 -11.52
C LEU A 250 12.69 40.50 -10.14
N ASP A 251 11.45 41.01 -10.07
CA ASP A 251 10.68 40.98 -8.85
C ASP A 251 10.41 39.53 -8.44
N VAL A 252 11.17 39.09 -7.45
CA VAL A 252 10.89 37.87 -6.70
C VAL A 252 9.59 38.10 -5.93
N LEU A 253 8.80 37.04 -5.71
CA LEU A 253 7.57 37.14 -4.94
C LEU A 253 7.85 37.81 -3.59
N THR A 254 7.36 39.04 -3.46
CA THR A 254 7.07 39.67 -2.18
C THR A 254 5.56 39.54 -1.98
N PRO A 255 5.10 38.98 -0.84
CA PRO A 255 3.68 38.64 -0.67
C PRO A 255 2.79 39.88 -0.77
N THR A 256 1.70 39.82 -1.54
CA THR A 256 0.61 40.81 -1.47
C THR A 256 -0.75 40.13 -1.32
N PRO A 257 -1.73 40.76 -0.61
CA PRO A 257 -2.92 40.07 -0.10
C PRO A 257 -3.83 39.39 -1.13
N ASN A 258 -3.81 39.80 -2.41
CA ASN A 258 -4.75 39.30 -3.41
C ASN A 258 -4.31 38.02 -4.16
N ASN A 259 -3.07 37.55 -3.95
CA ASN A 259 -2.54 36.33 -4.57
C ASN A 259 -1.99 35.32 -3.53
N ASN A 260 -2.23 35.56 -2.25
CA ASN A 260 -1.72 34.71 -1.18
C ASN A 260 -2.77 33.68 -0.76
N VAL A 261 -2.30 32.49 -0.37
CA VAL A 261 -3.13 31.52 0.34
C VAL A 261 -3.28 32.02 1.78
N VAL A 262 -4.47 32.51 2.11
CA VAL A 262 -4.77 33.13 3.41
C VAL A 262 -5.35 32.10 4.35
N GLY A 263 -4.95 32.15 5.62
CA GLY A 263 -5.55 31.37 6.69
C GLY A 263 -5.78 32.20 7.94
N ILE A 264 -6.44 31.59 8.92
CA ILE A 264 -6.64 32.17 10.25
C ILE A 264 -6.06 31.25 11.31
N ASP A 265 -5.86 31.76 12.51
CA ASP A 265 -5.69 30.94 13.69
C ASP A 265 -6.62 31.39 14.81
N ILE A 266 -7.14 30.41 15.56
CA ILE A 266 -8.23 30.62 16.52
C ILE A 266 -8.00 29.87 17.83
N SER A 267 -8.58 30.40 18.89
CA SER A 267 -8.63 29.83 20.24
C SER A 267 -10.01 30.07 20.88
N ASP A 268 -10.20 29.68 22.14
CA ASP A 268 -11.41 29.99 22.92
C ASP A 268 -11.67 31.50 23.01
N ALA A 269 -10.63 32.35 22.83
CA ALA A 269 -10.78 33.80 22.84
C ALA A 269 -11.64 34.34 21.68
N ASN A 270 -11.72 33.59 20.57
CA ASN A 270 -12.54 33.97 19.41
C ASN A 270 -14.02 33.59 19.57
N GLY A 271 -14.38 32.89 20.66
CA GLY A 271 -15.76 32.48 20.94
C GLY A 271 -16.29 31.43 19.96
N ASP A 272 -17.56 31.55 19.60
CA ASP A 272 -18.22 30.69 18.62
C ASP A 272 -17.89 31.17 17.20
N VAL A 273 -17.21 30.34 16.41
CA VAL A 273 -16.79 30.64 15.04
C VAL A 273 -17.68 29.91 14.03
N ASP A 274 -18.26 30.66 13.09
CA ASP A 274 -19.02 30.11 11.96
C ASP A 274 -18.11 29.81 10.77
N MET A 275 -17.61 28.57 10.69
CA MET A 275 -16.68 28.12 9.65
C MET A 275 -17.25 28.20 8.23
N ASN A 276 -18.58 28.10 8.06
CA ASN A 276 -19.20 28.25 6.75
C ASN A 276 -19.14 29.70 6.26
N GLN A 277 -19.20 30.67 7.17
CA GLN A 277 -19.01 32.06 6.81
C GLN A 277 -17.53 32.36 6.53
N VAL A 278 -16.62 31.76 7.30
CA VAL A 278 -15.16 31.90 7.12
C VAL A 278 -14.74 31.50 5.70
N THR A 279 -15.22 30.37 5.18
CA THR A 279 -14.88 29.89 3.82
C THR A 279 -15.45 30.78 2.70
N THR A 280 -16.48 31.57 3.00
CA THR A 280 -17.11 32.49 2.03
C THR A 280 -16.63 33.93 2.16
N ASP A 281 -15.70 34.22 3.06
CA ASP A 281 -15.15 35.56 3.22
C ASP A 281 -14.41 36.01 1.95
N SER A 282 -14.45 37.32 1.69
CA SER A 282 -13.72 37.96 0.59
C SER A 282 -12.22 37.71 0.57
N LYS A 283 -11.61 37.32 1.71
CA LYS A 283 -10.20 36.97 1.83
C LYS A 283 -9.89 35.54 1.39
N HIS A 284 -10.90 34.73 1.07
CA HIS A 284 -10.76 33.34 0.63
C HIS A 284 -9.90 32.51 1.60
N ILE A 285 -10.41 32.29 2.81
CA ILE A 285 -9.70 31.55 3.85
C ILE A 285 -9.58 30.07 3.44
N GLU A 286 -8.35 29.59 3.32
CA GLU A 286 -8.01 28.25 2.83
C GLU A 286 -7.64 27.28 3.96
N TYR A 287 -7.09 27.80 5.06
CA TYR A 287 -6.66 26.98 6.20
C TYR A 287 -6.94 27.64 7.54
N VAL A 288 -6.99 26.81 8.59
CA VAL A 288 -7.14 27.26 9.97
C VAL A 288 -6.24 26.47 10.92
N PHE A 289 -5.53 27.20 11.78
CA PHE A 289 -4.87 26.63 12.94
C PHE A 289 -5.76 26.78 14.19
N VAL A 290 -5.98 25.71 14.95
CA VAL A 290 -6.88 25.71 16.12
C VAL A 290 -6.11 25.37 17.39
N LYS A 291 -6.17 26.24 18.41
CA LYS A 291 -5.52 25.97 19.69
C LYS A 291 -6.11 24.71 20.30
N ALA A 292 -5.26 23.73 20.58
CA ALA A 292 -5.64 22.49 21.26
C ALA A 292 -5.28 22.57 22.73
N THR A 293 -3.98 22.68 23.01
CA THR A 293 -3.44 22.55 24.36
C THR A 293 -2.46 23.67 24.70
N GLU A 294 -2.21 23.87 25.98
CA GLU A 294 -1.21 24.81 26.49
C GLU A 294 -0.49 24.17 27.67
N GLY A 295 0.82 23.94 27.59
CA GLY A 295 1.58 23.18 28.59
C GLY A 295 1.02 21.77 28.86
N TYR A 296 1.34 21.21 30.02
CA TYR A 296 0.71 19.97 30.51
C TYR A 296 0.41 20.06 32.02
N PRO A 297 -0.63 19.35 32.51
CA PRO A 297 -0.95 19.33 33.93
C PRO A 297 -0.03 18.38 34.71
N GLU A 298 0.64 18.87 35.76
CA GLU A 298 1.42 18.05 36.71
C GLU A 298 0.59 17.74 37.98
N GLY A 299 0.41 16.45 38.31
CA GLY A 299 -0.27 15.98 39.54
C GLY A 299 -1.79 15.71 39.44
N ASP A 300 -2.36 15.15 40.52
CA ASP A 300 -3.78 14.71 40.61
C ASP A 300 -4.80 15.86 40.80
N ASP A 301 -4.37 17.13 40.83
CA ASP A 301 -5.26 18.28 41.11
C ASP A 301 -5.87 18.86 39.81
N ILE A 302 -6.57 18.01 39.05
CA ILE A 302 -7.47 18.41 37.96
C ILE A 302 -8.75 19.01 38.57
N ASN A 303 -8.66 20.26 39.03
CA ASN A 303 -9.86 21.07 39.20
C ASN A 303 -10.28 21.63 37.84
N TYR A 304 -11.59 21.72 37.60
CA TYR A 304 -12.19 22.14 36.32
C TYR A 304 -11.58 23.45 35.74
N GLU A 305 -11.33 24.45 36.60
CA GLU A 305 -10.70 25.73 36.23
C GLU A 305 -9.25 25.56 35.74
N VAL A 306 -8.49 24.66 36.37
CA VAL A 306 -7.11 24.34 35.98
C VAL A 306 -7.11 23.55 34.68
N SER A 307 -8.07 22.63 34.49
CA SER A 307 -8.18 21.85 33.25
C SER A 307 -8.52 22.67 32.01
N LYS A 308 -9.28 23.78 32.14
CA LYS A 308 -9.55 24.73 31.05
C LYS A 308 -8.31 25.50 30.60
N LYS A 309 -7.29 25.59 31.45
CA LYS A 309 -6.03 26.24 31.08
C LYS A 309 -5.24 25.39 30.09
N PHE A 310 -5.24 24.06 30.25
CA PHE A 310 -4.39 23.14 29.48
C PHE A 310 -5.05 22.60 28.21
N LEU A 311 -6.38 22.54 28.13
CA LEU A 311 -7.15 22.10 26.96
C LEU A 311 -8.26 23.12 26.66
N GLN A 312 -8.33 23.59 25.42
CA GLN A 312 -9.33 24.55 24.99
C GLN A 312 -10.73 23.92 24.95
N ALA A 313 -11.73 24.62 25.47
CA ALA A 313 -13.11 24.13 25.58
C ALA A 313 -13.76 23.96 24.20
N ASN A 314 -13.45 24.86 23.27
CA ASN A 314 -14.02 24.85 21.91
C ASN A 314 -13.14 24.08 20.92
N PHE A 315 -12.02 23.47 21.34
CA PHE A 315 -11.08 22.77 20.44
C PHE A 315 -11.80 21.77 19.55
N LYS A 316 -12.55 20.83 20.14
CA LYS A 316 -13.24 19.77 19.38
C LYS A 316 -14.23 20.36 18.38
N THR A 317 -15.08 21.29 18.83
CA THR A 317 -16.09 21.92 17.99
C THR A 317 -15.46 22.70 16.84
N ASN A 318 -14.39 23.46 17.10
CA ASN A 318 -13.68 24.23 16.07
C ASN A 318 -13.00 23.31 15.05
N MET A 319 -12.36 22.22 15.49
CA MET A 319 -11.75 21.23 14.59
C MET A 319 -12.80 20.55 13.71
N ASP A 320 -13.87 20.00 14.30
CA ASP A 320 -14.92 19.29 13.57
C ASP A 320 -15.62 20.21 12.55
N ASN A 321 -15.93 21.45 12.94
CA ASN A 321 -16.58 22.41 12.06
C ASN A 321 -15.65 22.88 10.94
N ALA A 322 -14.36 23.07 11.20
CA ALA A 322 -13.40 23.46 10.18
C ALA A 322 -13.18 22.36 9.14
N LEU A 323 -13.03 21.11 9.59
CA LEU A 323 -12.94 19.94 8.71
C LEU A 323 -14.21 19.77 7.88
N SER A 324 -15.38 19.87 8.51
CA SER A 324 -16.67 19.78 7.81
C SER A 324 -16.88 20.89 6.78
N ALA A 325 -16.28 22.06 6.98
CA ALA A 325 -16.31 23.18 6.04
C ALA A 325 -15.29 23.04 4.89
N GLY A 326 -14.44 22.00 4.90
CA GLY A 326 -13.44 21.73 3.85
C GLY A 326 -12.18 22.59 3.95
N LEU A 327 -11.91 23.21 5.09
CA LEU A 327 -10.65 23.94 5.34
C LEU A 327 -9.50 22.95 5.54
N LYS A 328 -8.27 23.37 5.19
CA LYS A 328 -7.07 22.64 5.63
C LYS A 328 -6.82 22.98 7.11
N VAL A 329 -6.76 21.97 7.98
CA VAL A 329 -6.77 22.21 9.44
C VAL A 329 -5.49 21.70 10.08
N ALA A 330 -4.97 22.42 11.07
CA ALA A 330 -3.98 21.91 12.01
C ALA A 330 -4.29 22.35 13.45
N PRO A 331 -4.18 21.46 14.44
CA PRO A 331 -4.18 21.84 15.83
C PRO A 331 -2.83 22.45 16.24
N TYR A 332 -2.82 23.31 17.26
CA TYR A 332 -1.59 23.83 17.84
C TYR A 332 -1.49 23.74 19.36
N HIS A 333 -0.25 23.74 19.83
CA HIS A 333 0.12 23.65 21.24
C HIS A 333 0.90 24.87 21.70
N PHE A 334 0.37 25.61 22.69
CA PHE A 334 1.10 26.71 23.33
C PHE A 334 2.11 26.14 24.34
N ALA A 335 3.40 26.21 24.00
CA ALA A 335 4.47 25.64 24.80
C ALA A 335 4.73 26.45 26.08
N ARG A 336 5.00 25.77 27.20
CA ARG A 336 5.23 26.41 28.51
C ARG A 336 6.59 26.02 29.12
N PRO A 337 7.73 26.39 28.50
CA PRO A 337 9.05 26.18 29.08
C PRO A 337 9.26 26.91 30.42
N ASP A 338 8.42 27.89 30.75
CA ASP A 338 8.38 28.56 32.06
C ASP A 338 7.71 27.73 33.17
N TYR A 339 6.76 26.87 32.82
CA TYR A 339 6.13 25.92 33.75
C TYR A 339 6.83 24.57 33.76
N ASN A 340 7.36 24.14 32.62
CA ASN A 340 7.93 22.81 32.43
C ASN A 340 9.41 22.89 31.97
N PRO A 341 10.32 23.46 32.78
CA PRO A 341 11.64 23.92 32.32
C PRO A 341 12.67 22.82 32.10
N THR A 342 12.29 21.55 32.10
CA THR A 342 13.19 20.41 31.85
C THR A 342 12.91 19.83 30.48
N LEU A 343 13.90 19.15 29.89
CA LEU A 343 13.69 18.43 28.62
C LEU A 343 12.58 17.36 28.76
N GLU A 344 12.51 16.71 29.92
CA GLU A 344 11.43 15.78 30.25
C GLU A 344 10.07 16.49 30.28
N GLY A 345 9.99 17.70 30.83
CA GLY A 345 8.79 18.53 30.78
C GLY A 345 8.35 18.86 29.35
N ALA A 346 9.31 19.18 28.48
CA ALA A 346 9.06 19.36 27.04
C ALA A 346 8.47 18.10 26.39
N GLU A 347 9.01 16.92 26.72
CA GLU A 347 8.48 15.65 26.24
C GLU A 347 7.07 15.34 26.79
N GLN A 348 6.76 15.74 28.03
CA GLN A 348 5.42 15.59 28.61
C GLN A 348 4.39 16.51 27.95
N GLU A 349 4.77 17.75 27.60
CA GLU A 349 3.94 18.64 26.78
C GLU A 349 3.61 18.00 25.43
N ALA A 350 4.61 17.46 24.74
CA ALA A 350 4.42 16.74 23.48
C ALA A 350 3.49 15.52 23.63
N ILE A 351 3.68 14.69 24.65
CA ILE A 351 2.81 13.52 24.92
C ILE A 351 1.36 13.98 25.16
N TYR A 352 1.17 15.03 25.96
CA TYR A 352 -0.15 15.56 26.25
C TYR A 352 -0.83 16.12 25.00
N PHE A 353 -0.11 16.90 24.20
CA PHE A 353 -0.60 17.44 22.93
C PHE A 353 -0.99 16.34 21.95
N VAL A 354 -0.08 15.39 21.68
CA VAL A 354 -0.34 14.30 20.73
C VAL A 354 -1.54 13.47 21.18
N LYS A 355 -1.67 13.17 22.47
CA LYS A 355 -2.83 12.44 23.02
C LYS A 355 -4.18 13.11 22.69
N LYS A 356 -4.22 14.44 22.54
CA LYS A 356 -5.45 15.18 22.24
C LYS A 356 -5.77 15.29 20.75
N ILE A 357 -4.77 15.13 19.89
CA ILE A 357 -4.92 15.38 18.45
C ILE A 357 -4.82 14.11 17.60
N LYS A 358 -4.27 13.01 18.14
CA LYS A 358 -3.90 11.81 17.36
C LYS A 358 -5.04 11.30 16.48
N SER A 359 -6.26 11.23 17.01
CA SER A 359 -7.43 10.73 16.27
C SER A 359 -7.77 11.58 15.04
N TYR A 360 -7.44 12.87 14.99
CA TYR A 360 -7.67 13.66 13.78
C TYR A 360 -6.69 13.28 12.67
N TYR A 361 -5.43 13.02 13.02
CA TYR A 361 -4.39 12.63 12.07
C TYR A 361 -4.54 11.18 11.58
N GLU A 362 -5.18 10.31 12.37
CA GLU A 362 -5.51 8.93 11.97
C GLU A 362 -6.67 8.86 10.97
N ASN A 363 -7.53 9.89 10.92
CA ASN A 363 -8.81 9.82 10.21
C ASN A 363 -9.01 10.91 9.16
N ASN A 364 -8.06 11.84 9.00
CA ASN A 364 -8.22 13.00 8.12
C ASN A 364 -6.87 13.42 7.50
N GLU A 365 -6.95 14.10 6.35
CA GLU A 365 -5.82 14.84 5.80
C GLU A 365 -5.63 16.13 6.58
N MET A 366 -4.50 16.25 7.28
CA MET A 366 -4.25 17.33 8.24
C MET A 366 -2.98 18.09 7.87
N LEU A 367 -2.93 19.40 8.12
CA LEU A 367 -1.64 20.10 8.11
C LEU A 367 -0.76 19.58 9.26
N ALA A 368 0.56 19.70 9.14
CA ALA A 368 1.47 19.36 10.23
C ALA A 368 1.07 20.13 11.52
N PRO A 369 1.10 19.48 12.70
CA PRO A 369 0.69 20.14 13.93
C PRO A 369 1.66 21.28 14.24
N MET A 370 1.20 22.28 14.99
CA MET A 370 2.02 23.45 15.29
C MET A 370 2.38 23.50 16.79
N ILE A 371 3.62 23.87 17.09
CA ILE A 371 4.08 24.24 18.42
C ILE A 371 4.27 25.75 18.43
N ASP A 372 3.56 26.39 19.34
CA ASP A 372 3.54 27.83 19.55
C ASP A 372 4.53 28.16 20.67
N ILE A 373 5.60 28.86 20.31
CA ILE A 373 6.65 29.29 21.22
C ILE A 373 6.66 30.81 21.31
N GLU A 374 6.02 31.30 22.35
CA GLU A 374 6.10 32.70 22.75
C GLU A 374 6.98 32.87 23.99
N HIS A 375 7.28 34.13 24.33
CA HIS A 375 8.15 34.42 25.47
C HIS A 375 7.69 33.67 26.75
N PRO A 376 8.63 33.10 27.54
CA PRO A 376 8.31 32.43 28.80
C PRO A 376 7.88 33.46 29.85
N VAL A 377 6.63 33.91 29.78
CA VAL A 377 6.07 34.89 30.71
C VAL A 377 5.23 34.17 31.75
N ASN A 378 5.83 33.91 32.91
CA ASN A 378 5.06 33.62 34.10
C ASN A 378 4.64 34.96 34.73
N GLU A 379 3.35 35.31 34.64
CA GLU A 379 2.77 36.55 35.18
C GLU A 379 3.04 36.79 36.68
N ASN A 380 3.48 35.76 37.41
CA ASN A 380 3.78 35.79 38.84
C ASN A 380 5.27 35.88 39.18
N VAL A 381 6.16 35.95 38.18
CA VAL A 381 7.63 36.09 38.35
C VAL A 381 8.09 37.30 37.56
N ASN A 382 9.12 38.00 38.02
CA ASN A 382 9.72 39.11 37.27
C ASN A 382 10.17 38.61 35.87
N ASN A 383 9.58 39.19 34.81
CA ASN A 383 9.82 38.82 33.41
C ASN A 383 11.31 38.87 33.00
N GLN A 384 12.14 39.70 33.64
CA GLN A 384 13.59 39.72 33.39
C GLN A 384 14.30 38.46 33.89
N ASP A 385 13.91 37.91 35.04
CA ASP A 385 14.60 36.76 35.66
C ASP A 385 14.32 35.43 34.91
N GLN A 386 13.25 35.37 34.11
CA GLN A 386 12.89 34.22 33.26
C GLN A 386 13.59 34.26 31.90
N ILE A 387 13.75 35.45 31.29
CA ILE A 387 14.46 35.64 30.02
C ILE A 387 15.97 35.42 30.20
N GLU A 388 16.54 35.83 31.35
CA GLU A 388 17.94 35.56 31.68
C GLU A 388 18.22 34.09 32.04
N ARG A 389 17.17 33.26 32.20
CA ARG A 389 17.31 31.86 32.64
C ARG A 389 17.90 30.95 31.57
N TRP A 390 17.61 31.21 30.30
CA TRP A 390 17.94 30.30 29.21
C TRP A 390 18.97 30.92 28.27
N SER A 391 20.05 30.18 27.98
CA SER A 391 20.83 30.48 26.78
C SER A 391 20.08 30.05 25.51
N LYS A 392 20.40 30.66 24.37
CA LYS A 392 19.79 30.28 23.06
C LYS A 392 19.83 28.77 22.81
N ALA A 393 20.96 28.14 23.16
CA ALA A 393 21.17 26.71 22.96
C ALA A 393 20.31 25.84 23.89
N GLU A 394 20.12 26.26 25.14
CA GLU A 394 19.27 25.52 26.09
C GLU A 394 17.79 25.61 25.70
N LEU A 395 17.33 26.80 25.30
CA LEU A 395 15.95 26.99 24.86
C LEU A 395 15.69 26.23 23.55
N SER A 396 16.61 26.32 22.58
CA SER A 396 16.53 25.55 21.34
C SER A 396 16.53 24.05 21.62
N ALA A 397 17.32 23.55 22.57
CA ALA A 397 17.32 22.15 22.96
C ALA A 397 15.98 21.70 23.58
N TRP A 398 15.32 22.56 24.36
CA TRP A 398 14.01 22.30 24.94
C TRP A 398 12.93 22.23 23.84
N ILE A 399 12.90 23.20 22.94
CA ILE A 399 11.96 23.23 21.80
C ILE A 399 12.17 22.01 20.90
N LEU A 400 13.43 21.67 20.63
CA LEU A 400 13.78 20.51 19.82
C LEU A 400 13.36 19.19 20.49
N ALA A 401 13.44 19.08 21.81
CA ALA A 401 12.97 17.90 22.54
C ALA A 401 11.44 17.72 22.39
N LEU A 402 10.67 18.80 22.55
CA LEU A 402 9.22 18.81 22.32
C LEU A 402 8.90 18.43 20.87
N SER A 403 9.51 19.11 19.90
CA SER A 403 9.33 18.85 18.46
C SER A 403 9.64 17.40 18.08
N ASN A 404 10.81 16.88 18.47
CA ASN A 404 11.20 15.52 18.15
C ASN A 404 10.27 14.49 18.79
N LYS A 405 9.71 14.79 19.97
CA LYS A 405 8.75 13.92 20.62
C LYS A 405 7.41 13.90 19.91
N VAL A 406 6.93 15.04 19.41
CA VAL A 406 5.74 15.11 18.54
C VAL A 406 5.97 14.29 17.26
N GLU A 407 7.10 14.50 16.58
CA GLU A 407 7.46 13.77 15.36
C GLU A 407 7.53 12.25 15.62
N ALA A 408 8.14 11.82 16.73
CA ALA A 408 8.23 10.41 17.07
C ALA A 408 6.88 9.74 17.39
N LEU A 409 5.90 10.50 17.91
CA LEU A 409 4.59 9.96 18.30
C LEU A 409 3.54 10.03 17.19
N LEU A 410 3.68 10.98 16.26
CA LEU A 410 2.69 11.26 15.21
C LEU A 410 3.23 10.97 13.80
N GLY A 411 4.55 10.79 13.64
CA GLY A 411 5.19 10.56 12.34
C GLY A 411 5.34 11.82 11.48
N VAL A 412 4.99 13.00 12.00
CA VAL A 412 5.08 14.29 11.29
C VAL A 412 5.81 15.33 12.13
N LYS A 413 6.78 16.00 11.51
CA LYS A 413 7.53 17.08 12.15
C LYS A 413 6.66 18.32 12.31
N PRO A 414 6.51 18.87 13.52
CA PRO A 414 5.64 20.02 13.74
C PRO A 414 6.19 21.31 13.12
N ILE A 415 5.27 22.21 12.79
CA ILE A 415 5.55 23.62 12.47
C ILE A 415 5.91 24.34 13.79
N LEU A 416 6.90 25.24 13.77
CA LEU A 416 7.24 26.06 14.92
C LEU A 416 6.75 27.50 14.68
N TYR A 417 5.84 27.97 15.53
CA TYR A 417 5.43 29.37 15.55
C TYR A 417 6.29 30.18 16.52
N MET A 418 6.86 31.29 16.04
CA MET A 418 7.69 32.22 16.81
C MET A 418 7.59 33.64 16.22
N ASN A 419 7.73 34.68 17.03
CA ASN A 419 7.85 36.05 16.51
C ASN A 419 9.26 36.35 15.94
N GLU A 420 9.35 37.37 15.08
CA GLU A 420 10.61 37.78 14.41
C GLU A 420 11.78 37.98 15.39
N ASN A 421 11.53 38.66 16.51
CA ASN A 421 12.57 38.90 17.52
C ASN A 421 13.06 37.59 18.16
N PHE A 422 12.16 36.65 18.43
CA PHE A 422 12.48 35.36 19.02
C PHE A 422 13.37 34.53 18.09
N VAL A 423 13.03 34.50 16.81
CA VAL A 423 13.79 33.83 15.76
C VAL A 423 15.22 34.38 15.65
N ASP A 424 15.38 35.71 15.69
CA ASP A 424 16.70 36.35 15.55
C ASP A 424 17.53 36.27 16.84
N ASN A 425 16.89 36.38 18.01
CA ASN A 425 17.58 36.68 19.27
C ASN A 425 17.53 35.58 20.32
N GLU A 426 16.59 34.64 20.28
CA GLU A 426 16.36 33.70 21.39
C GLU A 426 16.66 32.24 21.06
N VAL A 427 16.69 31.88 19.78
CA VAL A 427 16.97 30.51 19.32
C VAL A 427 18.19 30.43 18.39
N ASP A 428 18.67 29.22 18.15
CA ASP A 428 19.74 28.93 17.19
C ASP A 428 19.27 28.05 16.02
N GLY A 429 20.16 27.85 15.05
CA GLY A 429 19.85 27.14 13.81
C GLY A 429 19.58 25.64 13.96
N SER A 430 19.61 25.06 15.16
CA SER A 430 19.23 23.65 15.35
C SER A 430 17.74 23.38 15.07
N LEU A 431 16.91 24.42 15.12
CA LEU A 431 15.46 24.35 14.85
C LEU A 431 15.10 24.55 13.36
N SER A 432 16.06 24.90 12.50
CA SER A 432 15.77 25.27 11.10
C SER A 432 15.31 24.11 10.20
N ALA A 433 15.36 22.88 10.71
CA ALA A 433 14.78 21.71 10.07
C ALA A 433 13.25 21.64 10.20
N ASN A 434 12.65 22.41 11.11
CA ASN A 434 11.19 22.56 11.22
C ASN A 434 10.70 23.65 10.27
N THR A 435 9.46 23.52 9.80
CA THR A 435 8.77 24.61 9.10
C THR A 435 8.55 25.79 10.05
N LEU A 436 8.96 26.99 9.66
CA LEU A 436 8.74 28.21 10.44
C LEU A 436 7.38 28.83 10.12
N TRP A 437 6.59 29.08 11.16
CA TRP A 437 5.50 30.05 11.12
C TRP A 437 5.95 31.30 11.89
N ILE A 438 6.12 32.41 11.18
CA ILE A 438 6.66 33.62 11.80
C ILE A 438 5.56 34.64 12.10
N ALA A 439 5.61 35.28 13.27
CA ALA A 439 4.78 36.43 13.58
C ALA A 439 5.54 37.74 13.36
N LYS A 440 4.99 38.61 12.50
CA LYS A 440 5.45 39.99 12.29
C LYS A 440 4.29 40.86 11.83
N TYR A 441 3.81 41.73 12.71
CA TYR A 441 2.58 42.48 12.43
C TYR A 441 2.78 43.80 11.71
N ASN A 442 4.01 44.29 11.55
CA ASN A 442 4.29 45.62 10.99
C ASN A 442 3.40 46.71 11.64
N ASN A 443 2.49 47.33 10.89
CA ASN A 443 1.54 48.34 11.39
C ASN A 443 0.34 47.74 12.15
N ASN A 444 0.12 46.44 12.00
CA ASN A 444 -0.97 45.66 12.57
C ASN A 444 -2.35 46.24 12.24
N ASP A 445 -2.57 46.57 10.98
CA ASP A 445 -3.74 47.26 10.45
C ASP A 445 -4.60 46.39 9.51
N GLY A 446 -4.33 45.08 9.44
CA GLY A 446 -5.00 44.18 8.53
C GLY A 446 -4.27 43.96 7.21
N GLU A 447 -3.16 44.66 6.96
CA GLU A 447 -2.41 44.61 5.71
C GLU A 447 -1.06 43.91 5.88
N ILE A 448 -0.59 43.28 4.80
CA ILE A 448 0.73 42.65 4.75
C ILE A 448 1.79 43.74 4.62
N GLY A 449 2.73 43.78 5.56
CA GLY A 449 3.80 44.78 5.62
C GLY A 449 5.14 44.27 5.08
N GLU A 450 6.24 44.69 5.71
CA GLU A 450 7.58 44.28 5.32
C GLU A 450 7.81 42.79 5.60
N TYR A 451 8.55 42.14 4.69
CA TYR A 451 8.93 40.73 4.81
C TYR A 451 9.68 40.47 6.13
N PRO A 452 9.38 39.36 6.84
CA PRO A 452 10.00 39.06 8.13
C PRO A 452 11.44 38.54 8.01
N SER A 453 12.30 38.90 8.97
CA SER A 453 13.58 38.23 9.18
C SER A 453 13.32 36.80 9.64
N VAL A 454 13.89 35.81 8.93
CA VAL A 454 13.68 34.39 9.21
C VAL A 454 14.86 33.75 9.97
N GLY A 455 15.78 34.56 10.51
CA GLY A 455 16.92 34.10 11.28
C GLY A 455 17.73 33.00 10.58
N ALA A 456 17.80 31.82 11.19
CA ALA A 456 18.53 30.67 10.67
C ALA A 456 17.77 29.83 9.62
N TRP A 457 16.50 30.14 9.35
CA TRP A 457 15.71 29.50 8.29
C TRP A 457 16.02 30.12 6.93
N SER A 458 15.85 29.36 5.86
CA SER A 458 15.96 29.88 4.49
C SER A 458 14.70 30.61 4.03
N LYS A 459 13.54 30.27 4.60
CA LYS A 459 12.22 30.89 4.36
C LYS A 459 11.25 30.57 5.50
N TYR A 460 10.19 31.36 5.62
CA TYR A 460 9.02 30.95 6.41
C TYR A 460 8.13 30.02 5.57
N GLY A 461 7.39 29.12 6.23
CA GLY A 461 6.27 28.39 5.64
C GLY A 461 4.95 29.15 5.80
N PHE A 462 4.74 29.75 6.96
CA PHE A 462 3.58 30.60 7.25
C PHE A 462 4.01 31.93 7.88
N TRP A 463 3.23 32.99 7.67
CA TRP A 463 3.47 34.29 8.28
C TRP A 463 2.16 34.86 8.84
N GLN A 464 2.10 35.02 10.16
CA GLN A 464 1.05 35.79 10.84
C GLN A 464 1.39 37.27 10.71
N TYR A 465 0.63 37.97 9.86
CA TYR A 465 0.94 39.35 9.48
C TYR A 465 0.09 40.39 10.20
N THR A 466 -0.94 39.97 10.93
CA THR A 466 -1.75 40.86 11.77
C THR A 466 -2.53 40.06 12.80
N SER A 467 -2.73 40.66 13.97
CA SER A 467 -3.64 40.19 15.01
C SER A 467 -4.95 40.98 15.11
N LYS A 468 -5.20 41.85 14.13
CA LYS A 468 -6.37 42.73 14.05
C LYS A 468 -7.13 42.53 12.74
N GLY A 469 -7.07 41.32 12.22
CA GLY A 469 -7.85 40.94 11.05
C GLY A 469 -9.34 40.94 11.33
N SER A 470 -10.12 40.99 10.26
CA SER A 470 -11.57 40.81 10.31
C SER A 470 -11.97 39.80 9.24
N VAL A 471 -12.65 38.73 9.66
CA VAL A 471 -13.14 37.64 8.81
C VAL A 471 -14.60 37.36 9.16
N SER A 472 -15.43 37.20 8.14
CA SER A 472 -16.82 36.80 8.27
C SER A 472 -16.93 35.48 9.05
N GLY A 473 -17.82 35.42 10.04
CA GLY A 473 -17.96 34.24 10.91
C GLY A 473 -17.11 34.25 12.17
N VAL A 474 -16.13 35.17 12.31
CA VAL A 474 -15.39 35.38 13.56
C VAL A 474 -15.80 36.71 14.20
N ALA A 475 -16.13 36.69 15.48
CA ALA A 475 -16.51 37.90 16.21
C ALA A 475 -15.26 38.66 16.72
N GLY A 476 -15.10 39.90 16.29
CA GLY A 476 -13.99 40.76 16.73
C GLY A 476 -12.72 40.54 15.90
N ASP A 477 -11.58 40.82 16.52
CA ASP A 477 -10.28 40.67 15.88
C ASP A 477 -9.92 39.18 15.72
N VAL A 478 -9.29 38.83 14.59
CA VAL A 478 -8.75 37.49 14.32
C VAL A 478 -7.36 37.59 13.71
N ASP A 479 -6.50 36.65 14.09
CA ASP A 479 -5.17 36.54 13.53
C ASP A 479 -5.24 36.08 12.07
N LEU A 480 -4.55 36.80 11.17
CA LEU A 480 -4.47 36.46 9.75
C LEU A 480 -3.07 36.03 9.36
N ASN A 481 -3.06 34.98 8.56
CA ASN A 481 -1.86 34.28 8.13
C ASN A 481 -1.79 34.21 6.61
N VAL A 482 -0.57 34.19 6.08
CA VAL A 482 -0.31 33.80 4.69
C VAL A 482 0.65 32.62 4.62
N PHE A 483 0.35 31.67 3.75
CA PHE A 483 1.24 30.57 3.41
C PHE A 483 2.21 30.95 2.29
N ASN A 484 3.45 30.50 2.39
CA ASN A 484 4.50 30.73 1.39
C ASN A 484 4.41 29.72 0.24
N GLY A 485 3.38 29.84 -0.59
CA GLY A 485 3.15 28.98 -1.75
C GLY A 485 1.72 29.08 -2.30
N SER A 486 1.40 28.24 -3.29
CA SER A 486 0.05 28.10 -3.86
C SER A 486 -0.86 27.20 -3.02
N VAL A 487 -2.16 27.13 -3.35
CA VAL A 487 -3.12 26.23 -2.68
C VAL A 487 -2.71 24.77 -2.91
N GLU A 488 -2.19 24.43 -4.08
CA GLU A 488 -1.67 23.10 -4.41
C GLU A 488 -0.44 22.78 -3.57
N ALA A 489 0.49 23.74 -3.41
CA ALA A 489 1.66 23.56 -2.56
C ALA A 489 1.25 23.39 -1.09
N LEU A 490 0.23 24.09 -0.61
CA LEU A 490 -0.35 23.88 0.73
C LEU A 490 -0.96 22.47 0.85
N THR A 491 -1.69 22.02 -0.17
CA THR A 491 -2.30 20.68 -0.18
C THR A 491 -1.24 19.59 -0.14
N GLN A 492 -0.09 19.79 -0.79
CA GLN A 492 1.05 18.86 -0.73
C GLN A 492 1.77 18.84 0.63
N THR A 493 1.52 19.81 1.52
CA THR A 493 2.05 19.75 2.90
C THR A 493 1.12 19.00 3.87
N LEU A 494 -0.06 18.59 3.41
CA LEU A 494 -0.96 17.77 4.23
C LEU A 494 -0.26 16.46 4.57
N TYR A 495 -0.23 16.16 5.86
CA TYR A 495 0.09 14.84 6.36
C TYR A 495 -0.98 13.88 5.87
N GLN A 496 -0.54 12.92 5.08
CA GLN A 496 -1.26 11.69 4.81
C GLN A 496 -0.54 10.62 5.61
N GLN A 497 -1.27 9.90 6.47
CA GLN A 497 -0.71 8.70 7.07
C GLN A 497 -0.34 7.76 5.91
N VAL A 498 0.92 7.32 5.85
CA VAL A 498 1.24 6.14 5.04
C VAL A 498 0.50 5.00 5.70
N VAL A 499 -0.67 4.69 5.15
CA VAL A 499 -1.40 3.48 5.48
C VAL A 499 -0.47 2.36 5.04
N VAL A 500 0.08 1.64 6.02
CA VAL A 500 0.87 0.46 5.71
C VAL A 500 -0.14 -0.58 5.26
N ASP A 501 0.09 -1.05 4.04
CA ASP A 501 -0.66 -2.08 3.34
C ASP A 501 0.45 -2.94 2.71
N SER A 502 0.83 -3.97 3.46
CA SER A 502 2.08 -4.69 3.32
C SER A 502 2.05 -5.68 2.15
N ASP A 503 0.87 -6.14 1.71
CA ASP A 503 0.65 -6.94 0.50
C ASP A 503 0.01 -6.17 -0.67
N ALA A 504 -0.41 -4.93 -0.45
CA ALA A 504 -0.94 -4.00 -1.42
C ALA A 504 -2.29 -4.41 -2.03
N ASP A 505 -3.15 -5.07 -1.26
CA ASP A 505 -4.49 -5.47 -1.69
C ASP A 505 -5.56 -4.38 -1.52
N GLY A 506 -5.23 -3.30 -0.80
CA GLY A 506 -6.14 -2.19 -0.52
C GLY A 506 -6.79 -2.21 0.86
N ILE A 507 -6.50 -3.22 1.70
CA ILE A 507 -6.85 -3.27 3.12
C ILE A 507 -5.63 -2.83 3.94
N PRO A 508 -5.78 -1.90 4.89
CA PRO A 508 -4.66 -1.52 5.77
C PRO A 508 -4.20 -2.65 6.72
N ASP A 509 -2.90 -2.81 6.96
CA ASP A 509 -2.32 -3.72 8.00
C ASP A 509 -3.02 -3.58 9.36
N SER A 510 -3.43 -2.35 9.72
CA SER A 510 -4.12 -2.09 10.98
C SER A 510 -5.54 -2.65 11.04
N ILE A 511 -6.22 -2.73 9.90
CA ILE A 511 -7.55 -3.30 9.77
C ILE A 511 -7.43 -4.83 9.72
N GLU A 512 -6.50 -5.35 8.93
CA GLU A 512 -6.23 -6.78 8.82
C GLU A 512 -5.93 -7.42 10.19
N VAL A 513 -4.98 -6.83 10.93
CA VAL A 513 -4.65 -7.29 12.30
C VAL A 513 -5.86 -7.23 13.24
N SER A 514 -6.77 -6.27 13.05
CA SER A 514 -7.95 -6.11 13.90
C SER A 514 -9.05 -7.14 13.61
N LEU A 515 -9.11 -7.61 12.38
CA LEU A 515 -10.07 -8.60 11.89
C LEU A 515 -9.53 -10.03 11.96
N GLY A 516 -8.21 -10.20 12.15
CA GLY A 516 -7.56 -11.51 12.23
C GLY A 516 -6.90 -11.97 10.92
N LEU A 517 -7.03 -11.18 9.86
CA LEU A 517 -6.40 -11.38 8.55
C LEU A 517 -4.87 -11.25 8.62
N ASN A 518 -4.19 -11.72 7.58
CA ASN A 518 -2.74 -11.72 7.47
C ASN A 518 -2.23 -10.54 6.63
N PRO A 519 -1.54 -9.55 7.23
CA PRO A 519 -1.03 -8.35 6.54
C PRO A 519 0.00 -8.57 5.43
N ASN A 520 0.29 -9.80 5.04
CA ASN A 520 1.27 -10.10 3.99
C ASN A 520 0.68 -11.08 2.97
N SER A 521 -0.64 -11.25 2.95
CA SER A 521 -1.37 -12.17 2.11
C SER A 521 -2.67 -11.51 1.67
N THR A 522 -2.82 -11.29 0.37
CA THR A 522 -4.04 -10.72 -0.23
C THR A 522 -5.27 -11.67 -0.19
N ASP A 523 -5.12 -12.80 0.51
CA ASP A 523 -5.94 -14.01 0.51
C ASP A 523 -5.49 -14.79 1.77
N SER A 524 -6.19 -14.57 2.88
CA SER A 524 -5.76 -14.96 4.23
C SER A 524 -5.97 -16.45 4.52
N ASP A 525 -7.05 -17.04 4.02
CA ASP A 525 -7.38 -18.47 4.13
C ASP A 525 -6.87 -19.32 2.96
N ASN A 526 -6.50 -18.71 1.83
CA ASN A 526 -5.93 -19.35 0.63
C ASN A 526 -6.93 -20.20 -0.18
N ASP A 527 -8.20 -19.83 -0.12
CA ASP A 527 -9.28 -20.42 -0.90
C ASP A 527 -9.24 -19.96 -2.39
N GLY A 528 -8.67 -18.78 -2.66
CA GLY A 528 -8.52 -18.18 -3.98
C GLY A 528 -9.48 -17.03 -4.28
N ILE A 529 -10.31 -16.63 -3.32
CA ILE A 529 -10.94 -15.32 -3.26
C ILE A 529 -9.96 -14.36 -2.54
N LEU A 530 -10.15 -13.04 -2.70
CA LEU A 530 -9.25 -12.07 -2.06
C LEU A 530 -9.98 -11.49 -0.85
N ASP A 531 -9.25 -11.24 0.24
CA ASP A 531 -9.79 -10.64 1.47
C ASP A 531 -10.67 -9.40 1.18
N LEU A 532 -10.25 -8.55 0.22
CA LEU A 532 -10.99 -7.35 -0.19
C LEU A 532 -12.38 -7.65 -0.78
N VAL A 533 -12.53 -8.78 -1.47
CA VAL A 533 -13.77 -9.24 -2.10
C VAL A 533 -14.74 -9.76 -1.05
N GLU A 534 -14.25 -10.56 -0.09
CA GLU A 534 -15.05 -11.18 0.96
C GLU A 534 -15.41 -10.22 2.08
N LEU A 535 -14.55 -9.24 2.38
CA LEU A 535 -14.84 -8.24 3.41
C LEU A 535 -16.04 -7.34 3.07
N GLY A 536 -16.23 -7.01 1.80
CA GLY A 536 -17.22 -6.03 1.36
C GLY A 536 -17.01 -4.63 1.94
N ASP A 537 -17.57 -4.35 3.13
CA ASP A 537 -17.36 -3.12 3.90
C ASP A 537 -16.40 -3.39 5.07
N MET A 538 -15.23 -2.75 5.08
CA MET A 538 -14.19 -2.91 6.09
C MET A 538 -14.64 -2.66 7.54
N TYR A 539 -15.79 -2.01 7.77
CA TYR A 539 -16.37 -1.78 9.10
C TYR A 539 -17.51 -2.75 9.44
N ASN A 540 -17.93 -3.57 8.49
CA ASN A 540 -19.00 -4.55 8.62
C ASN A 540 -18.69 -5.78 7.74
N PRO A 541 -17.72 -6.62 8.15
CA PRO A 541 -17.30 -7.80 7.40
C PRO A 541 -18.46 -8.75 7.12
N ILE A 542 -18.41 -9.43 5.97
CA ILE A 542 -19.37 -10.46 5.59
C ILE A 542 -19.09 -11.74 6.39
N ASN A 543 -20.18 -12.41 6.74
CA ASN A 543 -20.21 -13.68 7.45
C ASN A 543 -21.50 -14.35 6.98
N THR A 544 -21.37 -15.27 6.04
CA THR A 544 -22.48 -15.81 5.25
C THR A 544 -23.26 -16.87 6.00
N ASP A 545 -22.58 -17.78 6.68
CA ASP A 545 -23.18 -18.88 7.44
C ASP A 545 -23.60 -18.52 8.88
N GLY A 546 -23.16 -17.36 9.38
CA GLY A 546 -23.46 -16.85 10.72
C GLY A 546 -22.59 -17.42 11.84
N THR A 547 -21.39 -17.96 11.56
CA THR A 547 -20.44 -18.42 12.57
C THR A 547 -19.70 -17.27 13.28
N ASP A 548 -18.67 -17.57 14.08
CA ASP A 548 -17.82 -16.54 14.72
C ASP A 548 -16.64 -16.12 13.80
N GLU A 549 -16.45 -16.78 12.67
CA GLU A 549 -15.44 -16.51 11.64
C GLU A 549 -16.06 -15.63 10.54
N ILE A 550 -15.25 -14.88 9.78
CA ILE A 550 -15.75 -14.06 8.65
C ILE A 550 -15.37 -14.76 7.36
N ASP A 551 -16.08 -14.52 6.26
CA ASP A 551 -15.86 -15.21 4.98
C ASP A 551 -14.37 -15.18 4.57
N ALA A 552 -13.69 -14.02 4.71
CA ALA A 552 -12.25 -13.85 4.42
C ALA A 552 -11.26 -14.63 5.33
N LEU A 553 -11.76 -15.46 6.23
CA LEU A 553 -11.00 -16.36 7.10
C LEU A 553 -11.52 -17.80 7.06
N ASP A 554 -12.57 -18.08 6.27
CA ASP A 554 -13.30 -19.33 6.24
C ASP A 554 -13.16 -19.95 4.84
N ASP A 555 -12.59 -21.16 4.76
CA ASP A 555 -12.35 -21.82 3.47
C ASP A 555 -13.60 -22.49 2.87
N ASP A 556 -14.74 -22.42 3.57
CA ASP A 556 -16.08 -22.90 3.20
C ASP A 556 -17.14 -21.91 3.74
N SER A 557 -17.33 -20.80 3.04
CA SER A 557 -18.09 -19.60 3.45
C SER A 557 -19.56 -19.87 3.77
N ASP A 558 -20.18 -20.88 3.16
CA ASP A 558 -21.57 -21.29 3.41
C ASP A 558 -21.72 -22.64 4.15
N ASN A 559 -20.59 -23.30 4.45
CA ASN A 559 -20.47 -24.49 5.27
C ASN A 559 -21.26 -25.70 4.74
N ASP A 560 -21.19 -25.93 3.43
CA ASP A 560 -21.91 -27.02 2.75
C ASP A 560 -21.07 -28.28 2.43
N ASP A 561 -19.86 -28.36 3.00
CA ASP A 561 -18.83 -29.39 2.82
C ASP A 561 -18.10 -29.32 1.46
N VAL A 562 -18.27 -28.24 0.69
CA VAL A 562 -17.44 -27.90 -0.49
C VAL A 562 -16.71 -26.58 -0.22
N SER A 563 -15.37 -26.58 -0.28
CA SER A 563 -14.62 -25.32 -0.11
C SER A 563 -14.90 -24.34 -1.26
N ASP A 564 -14.89 -23.03 -0.98
CA ASP A 564 -15.06 -21.92 -1.93
C ASP A 564 -14.20 -22.07 -3.19
N LYS A 565 -12.97 -22.54 -2.98
CA LYS A 565 -12.01 -22.88 -4.04
C LYS A 565 -12.54 -23.89 -5.05
N ASP A 566 -13.07 -24.99 -4.52
CA ASP A 566 -13.56 -26.11 -5.30
C ASP A 566 -14.88 -25.72 -5.97
N GLU A 567 -15.72 -24.93 -5.31
CA GLU A 567 -16.92 -24.37 -5.91
C GLU A 567 -16.61 -23.47 -7.11
N ILE A 568 -15.69 -22.51 -6.97
CA ILE A 568 -15.27 -21.64 -8.08
C ILE A 568 -14.67 -22.47 -9.22
N ALA A 569 -13.87 -23.49 -8.91
CA ALA A 569 -13.28 -24.37 -9.90
C ALA A 569 -14.34 -25.16 -10.70
N ASN A 570 -15.47 -25.44 -10.07
CA ASN A 570 -16.58 -26.24 -10.59
C ASN A 570 -17.76 -25.39 -11.09
N GLY A 571 -17.73 -24.06 -10.87
CA GLY A 571 -18.76 -23.12 -11.31
C GLY A 571 -19.99 -23.07 -10.38
N LEU A 572 -19.82 -23.49 -9.13
CA LEU A 572 -20.77 -23.31 -8.03
C LEU A 572 -20.58 -21.93 -7.38
N ASN A 573 -21.44 -21.58 -6.44
CA ASN A 573 -21.48 -20.27 -5.79
C ASN A 573 -21.18 -20.39 -4.29
N PRO A 574 -20.02 -19.88 -3.81
CA PRO A 574 -19.56 -19.99 -2.41
C PRO A 574 -20.43 -19.42 -1.29
N LEU A 575 -21.58 -18.85 -1.66
CA LEU A 575 -22.49 -18.21 -0.72
C LEU A 575 -23.92 -18.81 -0.82
N ASP A 576 -24.08 -19.99 -1.40
CA ASP A 576 -25.35 -20.70 -1.59
C ASP A 576 -25.26 -22.21 -1.28
N GLU A 577 -25.37 -22.55 0.01
CA GLU A 577 -25.37 -23.90 0.61
C GLU A 577 -26.27 -24.96 -0.08
N GLN A 578 -27.18 -24.53 -0.95
CA GLN A 578 -28.10 -25.41 -1.66
C GLN A 578 -27.49 -26.01 -2.92
N ASP A 579 -26.45 -25.40 -3.49
CA ASP A 579 -25.96 -25.80 -4.80
C ASP A 579 -25.05 -27.04 -4.76
N ALA A 580 -24.35 -27.32 -3.65
CA ALA A 580 -23.64 -28.59 -3.45
C ALA A 580 -24.57 -29.80 -3.44
N GLN A 581 -25.79 -29.64 -2.93
CA GLN A 581 -26.85 -30.66 -2.95
C GLN A 581 -27.60 -30.71 -4.30
N GLY A 582 -27.29 -29.80 -5.22
CA GLY A 582 -27.78 -29.83 -6.59
C GLY A 582 -27.22 -31.00 -7.39
N ASP A 583 -27.85 -31.29 -8.52
CA ASP A 583 -27.43 -32.29 -9.51
C ASP A 583 -27.41 -31.57 -10.87
N ALA A 584 -26.24 -31.02 -11.23
CA ALA A 584 -26.11 -30.09 -12.35
C ALA A 584 -26.31 -30.75 -13.72
N ASP A 585 -25.99 -32.04 -13.87
CA ASP A 585 -26.11 -32.77 -15.13
C ASP A 585 -27.22 -33.84 -15.18
N ALA A 586 -27.94 -34.02 -14.07
CA ALA A 586 -29.08 -34.91 -13.89
C ALA A 586 -28.75 -36.40 -14.03
N ASP A 587 -27.57 -36.82 -13.60
CA ASP A 587 -27.14 -38.23 -13.60
C ASP A 587 -27.50 -38.98 -12.30
N GLY A 588 -27.97 -38.26 -11.28
CA GLY A 588 -28.42 -38.78 -10.00
C GLY A 588 -27.40 -38.70 -8.87
N TYR A 589 -26.22 -38.11 -9.09
CA TYR A 589 -25.25 -37.75 -8.06
C TYR A 589 -25.32 -36.24 -7.77
N SER A 590 -25.08 -35.87 -6.52
CA SER A 590 -24.97 -34.45 -6.13
C SER A 590 -23.63 -33.86 -6.54
N ASN A 591 -23.58 -32.54 -6.74
CA ASN A 591 -22.35 -31.82 -7.05
C ASN A 591 -21.25 -32.10 -6.00
N LEU A 592 -21.62 -32.15 -4.71
CA LEU A 592 -20.72 -32.54 -3.60
C LEU A 592 -20.13 -33.94 -3.82
N GLU A 593 -20.96 -34.94 -4.11
CA GLU A 593 -20.51 -36.31 -4.32
C GLU A 593 -19.53 -36.40 -5.50
N GLU A 594 -19.78 -35.64 -6.56
CA GLU A 594 -18.90 -35.62 -7.73
C GLU A 594 -17.56 -34.96 -7.46
N ILE A 595 -17.56 -33.81 -6.77
CA ILE A 595 -16.33 -33.11 -6.37
C ILE A 595 -15.47 -34.02 -5.47
N GLN A 596 -16.08 -34.67 -4.49
CA GLN A 596 -15.38 -35.62 -3.59
C GLN A 596 -14.80 -36.84 -4.32
N ASN A 597 -15.42 -37.27 -5.43
CA ASN A 597 -14.96 -38.39 -6.24
C ASN A 597 -14.11 -37.97 -7.46
N GLY A 598 -13.87 -36.66 -7.65
CA GLY A 598 -13.11 -36.11 -8.77
C GLY A 598 -13.76 -36.36 -10.13
N THR A 599 -15.09 -36.41 -10.18
CA THR A 599 -15.88 -36.53 -11.42
C THR A 599 -16.36 -35.14 -11.89
N ASN A 600 -17.08 -35.08 -13.00
CA ASN A 600 -17.33 -33.81 -13.69
C ASN A 600 -18.83 -33.51 -13.66
N LEU A 601 -19.22 -32.59 -12.80
CA LEU A 601 -20.62 -32.19 -12.55
C LEU A 601 -21.43 -31.69 -13.74
N ASN A 602 -20.79 -31.49 -14.89
CA ASN A 602 -21.43 -31.02 -16.10
C ASN A 602 -21.45 -32.09 -17.21
N ASP A 603 -21.13 -33.35 -16.89
CA ASP A 603 -21.05 -34.46 -17.83
C ASP A 603 -21.60 -35.75 -17.20
N ALA A 604 -22.88 -36.03 -17.46
CA ALA A 604 -23.60 -37.20 -16.97
C ALA A 604 -23.01 -38.57 -17.38
N SER A 605 -21.93 -38.59 -18.16
CA SER A 605 -21.14 -39.80 -18.46
C SER A 605 -19.93 -40.00 -17.56
N SER A 606 -19.61 -39.01 -16.74
CA SER A 606 -18.51 -38.93 -15.79
C SER A 606 -19.07 -38.95 -14.37
N TYR A 607 -19.43 -40.13 -13.89
CA TYR A 607 -20.01 -40.35 -12.57
C TYR A 607 -19.11 -41.22 -11.68
N PRO A 608 -19.24 -41.11 -10.33
CA PRO A 608 -18.50 -41.94 -9.38
C PRO A 608 -18.63 -43.43 -9.69
N GLN A 609 -17.50 -44.12 -9.90
CA GLN A 609 -17.49 -45.56 -10.21
C GLN A 609 -17.42 -46.41 -8.93
N PRO A 610 -18.11 -47.57 -8.86
CA PRO A 610 -18.02 -48.48 -7.72
C PRO A 610 -16.61 -49.07 -7.53
N GLU A 611 -16.16 -49.16 -6.27
CA GLU A 611 -14.84 -49.68 -5.89
C GLU A 611 -14.70 -51.20 -6.17
N VAL A 612 -13.58 -51.62 -6.77
CA VAL A 612 -13.31 -53.03 -7.14
C VAL A 612 -12.28 -53.64 -6.18
N VAL A 613 -12.65 -54.69 -5.44
CA VAL A 613 -11.80 -55.36 -4.45
C VAL A 613 -11.47 -56.79 -4.90
N SER A 614 -10.19 -57.15 -4.98
CA SER A 614 -9.77 -58.53 -5.28
C SER A 614 -10.03 -59.46 -4.08
N LYS A 615 -10.75 -60.56 -4.30
CA LYS A 615 -11.03 -61.62 -3.32
C LYS A 615 -10.70 -63.01 -3.86
N THR A 616 -10.57 -63.97 -2.95
CA THR A 616 -10.32 -65.38 -3.27
C THR A 616 -11.45 -66.25 -2.73
N ILE A 617 -12.00 -67.15 -3.57
CA ILE A 617 -12.94 -68.19 -3.17
C ILE A 617 -12.25 -69.55 -3.16
N MET A 618 -12.55 -70.37 -2.14
CA MET A 618 -12.10 -71.76 -2.06
C MET A 618 -13.20 -72.68 -2.58
N ILE A 619 -12.90 -73.45 -3.63
CA ILE A 619 -13.74 -74.55 -4.12
C ILE A 619 -13.21 -75.85 -3.53
N THR A 620 -14.02 -76.49 -2.68
CA THR A 620 -13.68 -77.81 -2.12
C THR A 620 -14.02 -78.93 -3.10
N LYS A 621 -13.29 -80.04 -3.02
CA LYS A 621 -13.49 -81.26 -3.79
C LYS A 621 -14.95 -81.71 -3.85
N GLY A 622 -15.42 -82.02 -5.06
CA GLY A 622 -16.81 -82.40 -5.34
C GLY A 622 -17.61 -81.23 -5.94
N PHE A 623 -18.94 -81.36 -5.94
CA PHE A 623 -19.84 -80.31 -6.43
C PHE A 623 -20.07 -79.23 -5.37
N GLY A 624 -19.84 -77.97 -5.75
CA GLY A 624 -20.27 -76.79 -5.00
C GLY A 624 -21.02 -75.80 -5.91
N LEU A 625 -21.91 -75.01 -5.33
CA LEU A 625 -22.64 -73.94 -6.01
C LEU A 625 -21.90 -72.63 -5.78
N TYR A 626 -21.59 -71.91 -6.87
CA TYR A 626 -20.82 -70.66 -6.87
C TYR A 626 -21.46 -69.61 -7.76
N GLY A 627 -21.21 -68.35 -7.45
CA GLY A 627 -21.97 -67.21 -7.96
C GLY A 627 -20.99 -66.27 -8.62
N MET A 628 -21.41 -65.67 -9.73
CA MET A 628 -20.51 -64.91 -10.59
C MET A 628 -21.01 -63.48 -10.70
N ASN A 629 -20.23 -62.51 -10.20
CA ASN A 629 -20.59 -61.10 -10.33
C ASN A 629 -20.33 -60.57 -11.75
N SER A 630 -19.36 -61.16 -12.45
CA SER A 630 -19.00 -60.85 -13.83
C SER A 630 -18.82 -62.12 -14.66
N SER A 631 -18.80 -61.97 -15.99
CA SER A 631 -18.57 -63.11 -16.89
C SER A 631 -17.12 -63.58 -16.75
N MET A 632 -16.92 -64.89 -16.50
CA MET A 632 -15.61 -65.53 -16.52
C MET A 632 -15.58 -66.58 -17.63
N SER A 633 -14.63 -66.51 -18.55
CA SER A 633 -14.52 -67.51 -19.62
C SER A 633 -14.12 -68.88 -19.07
N LEU A 634 -14.52 -69.94 -19.79
CA LEU A 634 -14.11 -71.30 -19.44
C LEU A 634 -12.58 -71.45 -19.45
N THR A 635 -11.89 -70.71 -20.33
CA THR A 635 -10.43 -70.71 -20.42
C THR A 635 -9.80 -70.13 -19.16
N GLU A 636 -10.23 -68.94 -18.72
CA GLU A 636 -9.72 -68.30 -17.50
C GLU A 636 -9.96 -69.18 -16.27
N LEU A 637 -11.16 -69.76 -16.16
CA LEU A 637 -11.47 -70.69 -15.08
C LEU A 637 -10.51 -71.89 -15.06
N LYS A 638 -10.28 -72.52 -16.22
CA LYS A 638 -9.35 -73.66 -16.37
C LYS A 638 -7.91 -73.28 -16.06
N GLU A 639 -7.48 -72.06 -16.39
CA GLU A 639 -6.14 -71.57 -16.06
C GLU A 639 -5.96 -71.45 -14.54
N GLN A 640 -6.98 -70.97 -13.83
CA GLN A 640 -6.91 -70.82 -12.37
C GLN A 640 -6.99 -72.17 -11.63
N ILE A 641 -7.91 -73.06 -12.02
CA ILE A 641 -8.15 -74.32 -11.28
C ILE A 641 -7.40 -75.54 -11.82
N GLY A 642 -6.83 -75.44 -13.02
CA GLY A 642 -6.21 -76.53 -13.76
C GLY A 642 -7.24 -77.37 -14.54
N GLU A 643 -7.00 -77.57 -15.83
CA GLU A 643 -7.93 -78.27 -16.73
C GLU A 643 -8.27 -79.69 -16.25
N ASP A 644 -7.27 -80.46 -15.81
CA ASP A 644 -7.47 -81.84 -15.30
C ASP A 644 -8.23 -81.90 -13.97
N ASN A 645 -8.31 -80.78 -13.24
CA ASN A 645 -9.01 -80.72 -11.97
C ASN A 645 -10.49 -80.34 -12.13
N LEU A 646 -10.86 -79.67 -13.23
CA LEU A 646 -12.25 -79.34 -13.56
C LEU A 646 -12.98 -80.56 -14.15
N LEU A 647 -13.88 -81.16 -13.39
CA LEU A 647 -14.61 -82.36 -13.83
C LEU A 647 -15.89 -82.02 -14.62
N ALA A 648 -16.67 -81.05 -14.12
CA ALA A 648 -17.91 -80.62 -14.75
C ALA A 648 -18.32 -79.22 -14.27
N ILE A 649 -19.08 -78.51 -15.12
CA ILE A 649 -19.82 -77.29 -14.76
C ILE A 649 -21.28 -77.51 -15.14
N ASN A 650 -22.21 -77.15 -14.27
CA ASN A 650 -23.63 -77.23 -14.56
C ASN A 650 -24.34 -75.95 -14.16
N SER A 651 -25.03 -75.33 -15.11
CA SER A 651 -25.90 -74.17 -14.90
C SER A 651 -27.37 -74.59 -15.09
N ALA A 652 -28.31 -73.65 -15.05
CA ALA A 652 -29.71 -73.94 -15.33
C ALA A 652 -29.95 -74.40 -16.78
N THR A 653 -29.15 -73.92 -17.74
CA THR A 653 -29.42 -74.09 -19.18
C THR A 653 -28.28 -74.77 -19.94
N LYS A 654 -27.07 -74.80 -19.40
CA LYS A 654 -25.85 -75.33 -20.03
C LYS A 654 -25.12 -76.30 -19.11
N THR A 655 -24.50 -77.32 -19.71
CA THR A 655 -23.67 -78.29 -19.00
C THR A 655 -22.35 -78.45 -19.74
N TYR A 656 -21.26 -78.52 -18.98
CA TYR A 656 -19.94 -78.90 -19.42
C TYR A 656 -19.50 -80.14 -18.65
N GLN A 657 -19.09 -81.20 -19.35
CA GLN A 657 -18.51 -82.37 -18.70
C GLN A 657 -17.20 -82.74 -19.37
N LEU A 658 -16.07 -82.64 -18.65
CA LEU A 658 -14.75 -82.82 -19.23
C LEU A 658 -14.59 -84.21 -19.89
N ALA A 659 -15.17 -85.25 -19.29
CA ALA A 659 -15.18 -86.59 -19.87
C ALA A 659 -15.84 -86.63 -21.26
N TYR A 660 -16.91 -85.88 -21.48
CA TYR A 660 -17.61 -85.83 -22.76
C TYR A 660 -16.90 -84.97 -23.80
N VAL A 661 -16.21 -83.90 -23.38
CA VAL A 661 -15.28 -83.15 -24.23
C VAL A 661 -14.17 -84.06 -24.73
N ASN A 662 -13.52 -84.78 -23.81
CA ASN A 662 -12.39 -85.65 -24.11
C ASN A 662 -12.78 -86.82 -25.04
N GLU A 663 -14.03 -87.27 -24.96
CA GLU A 663 -14.59 -88.30 -25.84
C GLU A 663 -15.18 -87.75 -27.15
N GLY A 664 -15.18 -86.43 -27.37
CA GLY A 664 -15.69 -85.79 -28.60
C GLY A 664 -17.22 -85.81 -28.74
N LEU A 665 -17.95 -85.95 -27.64
CA LEU A 665 -19.42 -86.03 -27.61
C LEU A 665 -20.03 -84.62 -27.51
N GLY A 666 -20.46 -84.04 -28.63
CA GLY A 666 -20.78 -82.61 -28.75
C GLY A 666 -22.10 -82.10 -28.15
N PHE A 667 -22.91 -82.92 -27.47
CA PHE A 667 -24.24 -82.50 -26.98
C PHE A 667 -24.25 -81.94 -25.54
N LEU A 668 -23.10 -81.95 -24.84
CA LEU A 668 -23.00 -81.59 -23.41
C LEU A 668 -21.77 -80.71 -23.10
N ASN A 669 -21.31 -79.92 -24.07
CA ASN A 669 -20.09 -79.11 -23.97
C ASN A 669 -20.30 -77.68 -24.51
N ASP A 670 -21.50 -77.12 -24.35
CA ASP A 670 -21.90 -75.81 -24.89
C ASP A 670 -21.46 -74.62 -24.02
N PHE A 671 -20.47 -74.83 -23.17
CA PHE A 671 -20.04 -73.88 -22.16
C PHE A 671 -18.83 -73.07 -22.64
N THR A 672 -19.02 -71.76 -22.86
CA THR A 672 -17.95 -70.85 -23.29
C THR A 672 -17.49 -69.92 -22.16
N ALA A 673 -18.42 -69.56 -21.27
CA ALA A 673 -18.19 -68.68 -20.12
C ALA A 673 -19.26 -68.95 -19.04
N LEU A 674 -18.92 -68.67 -17.79
CA LEU A 674 -19.86 -68.59 -16.69
C LEU A 674 -20.74 -67.35 -16.88
N GLU A 675 -22.05 -67.51 -16.73
CA GLU A 675 -23.00 -66.40 -16.93
C GLU A 675 -22.95 -65.43 -15.74
N PRO A 676 -22.83 -64.11 -15.97
CA PRO A 676 -22.84 -63.13 -14.90
C PRO A 676 -24.19 -63.15 -14.18
N LEU A 677 -24.15 -62.80 -12.90
CA LEU A 677 -25.26 -62.78 -11.96
C LEU A 677 -25.96 -64.13 -11.78
N SER A 678 -25.42 -65.23 -12.32
CA SER A 678 -26.02 -66.56 -12.24
C SER A 678 -25.17 -67.51 -11.39
N ALA A 679 -25.82 -68.47 -10.75
CA ALA A 679 -25.15 -69.54 -10.05
C ALA A 679 -24.77 -70.69 -10.98
N VAL A 680 -23.59 -71.27 -10.74
CA VAL A 680 -23.09 -72.45 -11.44
C VAL A 680 -22.59 -73.50 -10.45
N TRP A 681 -22.91 -74.75 -10.73
CA TRP A 681 -22.36 -75.89 -10.02
C TRP A 681 -21.03 -76.26 -10.63
N ILE A 682 -19.95 -76.14 -9.86
CA ILE A 682 -18.61 -76.50 -10.30
C ILE A 682 -18.19 -77.77 -9.55
N ASN A 683 -17.73 -78.78 -10.30
CA ASN A 683 -17.21 -80.02 -9.75
C ASN A 683 -15.71 -80.11 -9.98
N VAL A 684 -14.93 -80.22 -8.90
CA VAL A 684 -13.47 -80.33 -8.96
C VAL A 684 -12.96 -81.61 -8.30
N ALA A 685 -11.85 -82.15 -8.82
CA ALA A 685 -11.26 -83.39 -8.32
C ALA A 685 -10.50 -83.21 -6.98
N GLN A 686 -10.03 -81.99 -6.71
CA GLN A 686 -9.29 -81.56 -5.52
C GLN A 686 -9.63 -80.10 -5.19
N ASP A 687 -9.39 -79.69 -3.94
CA ASP A 687 -9.62 -78.31 -3.47
C ASP A 687 -8.77 -77.31 -4.28
N VAL A 688 -9.37 -76.19 -4.69
CA VAL A 688 -8.72 -75.10 -5.46
C VAL A 688 -9.19 -73.73 -5.01
N SER A 689 -8.36 -72.72 -5.24
CA SER A 689 -8.69 -71.31 -5.06
C SER A 689 -8.96 -70.64 -6.41
N ILE A 690 -9.95 -69.76 -6.46
CA ILE A 690 -10.20 -68.87 -7.60
C ILE A 690 -10.11 -67.44 -7.08
N ASP A 691 -9.30 -66.63 -7.76
CA ASP A 691 -9.24 -65.19 -7.52
C ASP A 691 -10.26 -64.49 -8.43
N TYR A 692 -11.00 -63.55 -7.85
CA TYR A 692 -12.03 -62.77 -8.53
C TYR A 692 -12.04 -61.32 -8.03
N GLU A 693 -12.51 -60.42 -8.87
CA GLU A 693 -12.76 -59.03 -8.51
C GLU A 693 -14.23 -58.89 -8.06
N GLU A 694 -14.42 -58.49 -6.81
CA GLU A 694 -15.74 -58.17 -6.26
C GLU A 694 -16.02 -56.69 -6.50
N VAL A 695 -17.13 -56.39 -7.19
CA VAL A 695 -17.63 -55.03 -7.35
C VAL A 695 -18.43 -54.67 -6.08
N GLN A 696 -17.98 -53.65 -5.35
CA GLN A 696 -18.69 -53.10 -4.20
C GLN A 696 -19.59 -51.95 -4.65
N TYR A 697 -20.82 -51.91 -4.16
CA TYR A 697 -21.73 -50.80 -4.40
C TYR A 697 -21.82 -49.96 -3.12
N THR A 698 -21.73 -48.64 -3.25
CA THR A 698 -21.83 -47.67 -2.15
C THR A 698 -23.21 -47.01 -2.06
N GLN A 699 -24.08 -47.29 -3.03
CA GLN A 699 -25.45 -46.76 -3.11
C GLN A 699 -26.45 -47.87 -3.41
N THR A 700 -27.74 -47.58 -3.20
CA THR A 700 -28.85 -48.49 -3.49
C THR A 700 -28.76 -49.07 -4.92
N LYS A 701 -28.86 -50.40 -5.06
CA LYS A 701 -28.82 -51.09 -6.36
C LYS A 701 -30.01 -52.02 -6.56
N GLU A 702 -30.61 -51.96 -7.75
CA GLU A 702 -31.63 -52.93 -8.18
C GLU A 702 -31.01 -54.07 -8.99
N LEU A 703 -31.33 -55.31 -8.60
CA LEU A 703 -30.94 -56.53 -9.29
C LEU A 703 -32.16 -57.17 -9.95
N SER A 704 -32.10 -57.35 -11.27
CA SER A 704 -33.10 -58.10 -12.04
C SER A 704 -32.82 -59.61 -11.96
N LEU A 705 -33.78 -60.35 -11.43
CA LEU A 705 -33.75 -61.80 -11.26
C LEU A 705 -34.70 -62.45 -12.27
N GLU A 706 -34.21 -63.36 -13.10
CA GLU A 706 -35.01 -64.10 -14.08
C GLU A 706 -35.61 -65.37 -13.45
N ALA A 707 -36.79 -65.77 -13.93
CA ALA A 707 -37.41 -67.04 -13.54
C ALA A 707 -36.49 -68.25 -13.83
N ASP A 708 -36.64 -69.32 -13.04
CA ASP A 708 -35.92 -70.59 -13.17
C ASP A 708 -34.37 -70.53 -13.04
N LYS A 709 -33.79 -69.39 -12.65
CA LYS A 709 -32.35 -69.23 -12.38
C LYS A 709 -32.03 -69.20 -10.89
N TRP A 710 -30.78 -69.56 -10.57
CA TRP A 710 -30.20 -69.46 -9.24
C TRP A 710 -29.31 -68.22 -9.14
N TYR A 711 -29.36 -67.53 -8.00
CA TYR A 711 -28.61 -66.31 -7.73
C TYR A 711 -27.91 -66.41 -6.36
N LEU A 712 -26.64 -65.99 -6.28
CA LEU A 712 -25.97 -65.73 -4.99
C LEU A 712 -26.26 -64.30 -4.60
N ILE A 713 -26.84 -64.11 -3.41
CA ILE A 713 -27.14 -62.81 -2.86
C ILE A 713 -26.29 -62.63 -1.60
N ASN A 714 -25.38 -61.66 -1.62
CA ASN A 714 -24.46 -61.38 -0.52
C ASN A 714 -24.52 -59.88 -0.15
N PRO A 715 -25.61 -59.43 0.49
CA PRO A 715 -25.77 -58.01 0.82
C PRO A 715 -24.83 -57.61 1.98
N PRO A 716 -24.41 -56.35 2.07
CA PRO A 716 -23.58 -55.86 3.19
C PRO A 716 -24.26 -56.02 4.54
N LYS A 717 -25.58 -55.85 4.58
CA LYS A 717 -26.47 -56.03 5.74
C LYS A 717 -27.43 -57.19 5.48
N ALA A 718 -27.62 -58.05 6.48
CA ALA A 718 -28.53 -59.18 6.36
C ALA A 718 -29.98 -58.74 6.12
N MET A 719 -30.54 -59.00 4.92
CA MET A 719 -31.98 -58.86 4.66
C MET A 719 -32.75 -60.03 5.25
N SER A 720 -33.88 -59.79 5.92
CA SER A 720 -34.78 -60.83 6.41
C SER A 720 -35.55 -61.53 5.28
N LEU A 721 -36.03 -62.75 5.54
CA LEU A 721 -36.90 -63.49 4.61
C LEU A 721 -38.17 -62.72 4.25
N VAL A 722 -38.68 -61.88 5.18
CA VAL A 722 -39.87 -61.06 4.96
C VAL A 722 -39.58 -59.95 3.95
N GLU A 723 -38.44 -59.28 4.08
CA GLU A 723 -38.02 -58.21 3.15
C GLU A 723 -37.84 -58.76 1.74
N ILE A 724 -37.16 -59.90 1.59
CA ILE A 724 -37.00 -60.58 0.31
C ILE A 724 -38.38 -60.92 -0.28
N LYS A 725 -39.25 -61.60 0.49
CA LYS A 725 -40.60 -61.98 0.02
C LYS A 725 -41.46 -60.77 -0.39
N ASN A 726 -41.32 -59.63 0.28
CA ASN A 726 -42.05 -58.41 -0.06
C ASN A 726 -41.61 -57.85 -1.41
N GLN A 727 -40.31 -57.91 -1.72
CA GLN A 727 -39.76 -57.41 -2.98
C GLN A 727 -40.01 -58.38 -4.15
N VAL A 728 -39.67 -59.67 -4.00
CA VAL A 728 -39.75 -60.64 -5.12
C VAL A 728 -41.10 -61.37 -5.23
N GLY A 729 -41.94 -61.27 -4.21
CA GLY A 729 -43.25 -61.95 -4.11
C GLY A 729 -43.15 -63.35 -3.52
N GLU A 730 -43.93 -63.62 -2.46
CA GLU A 730 -43.87 -64.88 -1.71
C GLU A 730 -44.08 -66.15 -2.55
N ASN A 731 -44.96 -66.10 -3.56
CA ASN A 731 -45.24 -67.24 -4.44
C ASN A 731 -44.21 -67.42 -5.58
N ASN A 732 -43.20 -66.54 -5.65
CA ASN A 732 -42.19 -66.54 -6.70
C ASN A 732 -40.86 -67.15 -6.27
N ILE A 733 -40.66 -67.45 -4.98
CA ILE A 733 -39.43 -68.03 -4.44
C ILE A 733 -39.57 -69.56 -4.39
N ASP A 734 -38.73 -70.29 -5.12
CA ASP A 734 -38.65 -71.77 -5.09
C ASP A 734 -37.92 -72.25 -3.83
N THR A 735 -36.73 -71.70 -3.60
CA THR A 735 -35.81 -72.19 -2.55
C THR A 735 -34.84 -71.09 -2.16
N ILE A 736 -34.48 -71.04 -0.88
CA ILE A 736 -33.39 -70.22 -0.34
C ILE A 736 -32.43 -71.11 0.46
N GLN A 737 -31.12 -70.98 0.25
CA GLN A 737 -30.09 -71.80 0.91
C GLN A 737 -28.89 -70.95 1.40
N GLY A 738 -28.38 -71.18 2.61
CA GLY A 738 -27.13 -70.58 3.10
C GLY A 738 -25.85 -71.37 2.77
N LEU A 739 -24.67 -70.76 2.94
CA LEU A 739 -23.37 -71.37 2.58
C LEU A 739 -22.97 -72.60 3.41
N VAL A 740 -23.31 -72.64 4.71
CA VAL A 740 -22.79 -73.66 5.65
C VAL A 740 -23.82 -74.75 6.01
N LYS A 741 -25.10 -74.52 5.70
CA LYS A 741 -26.21 -75.44 6.01
C LYS A 741 -27.04 -75.69 4.76
N THR A 742 -26.98 -76.92 4.24
CA THR A 742 -27.76 -77.36 3.08
C THR A 742 -29.21 -77.62 3.48
N TYR A 743 -30.18 -77.02 2.79
CA TYR A 743 -31.59 -77.40 2.89
C TYR A 743 -32.15 -77.53 1.47
N GLN A 744 -32.53 -78.74 1.06
CA GLN A 744 -33.08 -78.98 -0.29
C GLN A 744 -34.59 -79.22 -0.24
N GLN A 745 -35.34 -78.58 -1.14
CA GLN A 745 -36.73 -78.90 -1.49
C GLN A 745 -36.91 -80.39 -1.86
N SER A 746 -35.86 -81.05 -2.38
CA SER A 746 -35.88 -82.48 -2.72
C SER A 746 -36.11 -83.41 -1.51
N TYR A 747 -35.68 -83.02 -0.31
CA TYR A 747 -35.96 -83.76 0.93
C TYR A 747 -37.39 -83.54 1.43
N VAL A 748 -37.99 -82.38 1.13
CA VAL A 748 -39.41 -82.09 1.37
C VAL A 748 -40.28 -82.96 0.45
N ASN A 749 -39.91 -83.10 -0.83
CA ASN A 749 -40.59 -83.98 -1.79
C ASN A 749 -40.40 -85.47 -1.50
N ALA A 750 -39.39 -85.85 -0.69
CA ALA A 750 -39.15 -87.22 -0.22
C ALA A 750 -39.93 -87.59 1.07
N GLY A 751 -40.75 -86.68 1.61
CA GLY A 751 -41.70 -86.98 2.69
C GLY A 751 -41.11 -87.03 4.11
N THR A 752 -39.94 -86.44 4.36
CA THR A 752 -39.38 -86.30 5.72
C THR A 752 -39.59 -84.86 6.21
N GLY A 753 -40.37 -84.70 7.28
CA GLY A 753 -41.04 -83.46 7.66
C GLY A 753 -40.18 -82.21 7.96
N PHE A 754 -40.86 -81.07 7.78
CA PHE A 754 -40.59 -79.69 8.22
C PHE A 754 -39.42 -78.94 7.55
N LEU A 755 -39.78 -77.99 6.65
CA LEU A 755 -39.07 -76.72 6.56
C LEU A 755 -39.21 -76.05 7.93
N ASN A 756 -38.18 -76.13 8.77
CA ASN A 756 -38.18 -75.37 10.02
C ASN A 756 -38.12 -73.87 9.68
N ASP A 757 -38.93 -73.07 10.38
CA ASP A 757 -38.96 -71.62 10.30
C ASP A 757 -37.54 -71.02 10.38
N PHE A 758 -37.08 -70.44 9.29
CA PHE A 758 -35.80 -69.72 9.18
C PHE A 758 -36.00 -68.31 9.76
N THR A 759 -35.27 -67.96 10.83
CA THR A 759 -35.46 -66.67 11.53
C THR A 759 -34.40 -65.60 11.22
N GLY A 760 -33.46 -65.84 10.31
CA GLY A 760 -32.46 -64.84 9.90
C GLY A 760 -31.24 -65.44 9.18
N PHE A 761 -30.44 -64.57 8.57
CA PHE A 761 -29.20 -64.91 7.86
C PHE A 761 -27.99 -64.62 8.77
N GLU A 762 -26.97 -65.49 8.71
CA GLU A 762 -25.73 -65.33 9.48
C GLU A 762 -24.71 -64.53 8.63
N GLU A 763 -24.33 -63.33 9.06
CA GLU A 763 -23.14 -62.68 8.52
C GLU A 763 -21.89 -63.55 8.78
N PRO A 764 -20.92 -63.62 7.85
CA PRO A 764 -20.80 -62.87 6.59
C PRO A 764 -21.20 -63.70 5.35
N ASN A 765 -22.08 -64.68 5.52
CA ASN A 765 -22.28 -65.73 4.54
C ASN A 765 -23.58 -65.48 3.77
N GLY A 766 -23.48 -65.00 2.52
CA GLY A 766 -24.62 -64.81 1.62
C GLY A 766 -25.49 -66.06 1.40
N TYR A 767 -26.56 -65.90 0.63
CA TYR A 767 -27.57 -66.92 0.41
C TYR A 767 -27.94 -67.09 -1.07
N TRP A 768 -28.28 -68.31 -1.43
CA TRP A 768 -28.74 -68.69 -2.75
C TRP A 768 -30.25 -68.52 -2.83
N ILE A 769 -30.77 -67.89 -3.89
CA ILE A 769 -32.20 -67.82 -4.19
C ILE A 769 -32.45 -68.46 -5.55
N LYS A 770 -33.54 -69.23 -5.66
CA LYS A 770 -34.10 -69.66 -6.95
C LYS A 770 -35.53 -69.15 -7.12
N LEU A 771 -35.85 -68.63 -8.29
CA LEU A 771 -37.20 -68.19 -8.64
C LEU A 771 -38.00 -69.29 -9.34
N LEU A 772 -39.33 -69.30 -9.13
CA LEU A 772 -40.27 -70.31 -9.64
C LEU A 772 -40.97 -69.90 -10.95
N ASN A 773 -41.54 -68.69 -11.02
CA ASN A 773 -42.64 -68.44 -11.95
C ASN A 773 -42.45 -67.20 -12.85
N ASN A 774 -41.90 -66.10 -12.31
CA ASN A 774 -41.74 -64.83 -13.03
C ASN A 774 -40.42 -64.17 -12.68
N ASP A 775 -39.96 -63.29 -13.55
CA ASP A 775 -38.85 -62.37 -13.25
C ASP A 775 -39.24 -61.45 -12.07
N ALA A 776 -38.25 -61.03 -11.29
CA ALA A 776 -38.41 -60.18 -10.13
C ALA A 776 -37.29 -59.15 -10.03
N LEU A 777 -37.53 -58.08 -9.27
CA LEU A 777 -36.52 -57.10 -8.90
C LEU A 777 -36.23 -57.23 -7.42
N LEU A 778 -34.95 -57.14 -7.06
CA LEU A 778 -34.48 -57.10 -5.68
C LEU A 778 -33.62 -55.85 -5.50
N THR A 779 -34.08 -54.94 -4.67
CA THR A 779 -33.43 -53.65 -4.36
C THR A 779 -32.66 -53.80 -3.06
N PHE A 780 -31.37 -53.50 -3.13
CA PHE A 780 -30.45 -53.49 -2.01
C PHE A 780 -30.13 -52.06 -1.65
N ASP A 781 -30.22 -51.73 -0.38
CA ASP A 781 -29.73 -50.47 0.14
C ASP A 781 -28.31 -50.67 0.70
N PHE A 782 -27.38 -49.81 0.27
CA PHE A 782 -25.96 -49.87 0.64
C PHE A 782 -25.51 -48.65 1.46
N THR A 783 -26.43 -47.75 1.85
CA THR A 783 -26.09 -46.44 2.44
C THR A 783 -25.97 -46.43 3.98
N GLU A 784 -25.71 -47.56 4.65
CA GLU A 784 -25.40 -47.61 6.10
C GLU A 784 -24.23 -48.56 6.43
#